data_AF-A0A813HXX8-F1
#
_entry.id   AF-A0A813HXX8-F1
#
_cell.length_a   1.000
_cell.length_b   1.000
_cell.length_c   1.000
_cell.angle_alpha   90.00
_cell.angle_beta   90.00
_cell.angle_gamma   90.00
#
_symmetry.space_group_name_H-M   'P 1'
#
loop_
_entity.id
_entity.type
_entity.pdbx_description
1 polymer ?
#
loop_
_entity_poly.entity_id
_entity_poly.type
_entity_poly.pdbx_seq_one_letter_code
_entity_poly.pdbx_strand_id
1 'polypeptide(L)'
;MTNAGHSYWQSNVAANPKSVVKGFLIGGLVWFAVPFCMTTTTGLASRFANADPSTAPEPNYIGPPSLIWGDADVNCVVDSMTGRVMTATVLAESRELTGGRDYQLTLFVRNPQITVNDGSWNYWVLETYDSPAGSGVLPTFRDLVTLHGYAVFDKTKQFLYRNQDPLTGVMFRNGLTAIPGLFVQFQMPSKIQPGDVIAIAAPVGYMFKESPALPGKCLDFQWEPIQDAYLYLPNSNITCNMNRIEFLVKEPRDIPELRLMQFRIDAMNPASTPHVMLNHFSITHTAMAGGIIATDAALSWKVVPQLYNVKVNLVGREKAEMSMSSMAISYMPVSDADELMLQALLPTGFDFTGATTMSSGHEVIATSVETVRIRAAMYSAVNVDIVIANFRLGMNGGNTVFNLVTKLNNGVQMDEENNFQGGFRLPGRVRVLGKSISSLFKLDPVLFPVASLWEARMGEDAVVDFSFTLTMTASIGNMLRIRAPPYDLKPTGFTIIQQNSGDIVTAEVISASSGELVARLGMSIFPAVAHKVSLAVKTPNVPNPTDAMWAVEVLDGGLLAENTNDYMTEGFQLVDRVELTIRAAKSPPLAEVDAEVTFDPKSASPDELIIVAPAGFNFTADCLISGGDNKEVKSCVYMGNIAGRAAARLSTIRLTSILQYVVIRIKTPAQSPAEPSWFVEARDATSNTQLGWGEDPTGVSVRQMDGAKVVYPGIPSISGQMAFQFITNEKLDAGGILRVGYPKDITIQCGGSYLQQVALEGYVSCQNNAREGFFQLTLSRPLPPGQQAFAVESTCPTTVINNQFYIIVMTNQNQVVDAAMSIPGLPIQHGFSLAALDLIWGNAEPNRATFISMGFELLTELPLKDPPIMAEIVVTLPKDFFHQVMRSSHVETMAKPLPKKIEGGWLDVTNPTVVRVLLDETLVSTLAVGQYRFQFPILVPGRMPKYNVWTMTICAPTRMNVSCTGPTDPRALVSFPMAGFNMGQSHPSAVAFSTTGDSTGLRASILLWLVLPLLVHGFVRPRQS
;
A
#
# COMPACT_ATOMS: atom_id res chain seq x y z
N MET A 1 35.36 6.47 70.54
CA MET A 1 35.19 6.68 69.07
C MET A 1 36.52 6.77 68.31
N THR A 2 37.64 6.28 68.84
CA THR A 2 38.96 6.38 68.16
C THR A 2 39.28 5.22 67.22
N ASN A 3 38.54 4.10 67.26
CA ASN A 3 38.83 2.92 66.42
C ASN A 3 38.01 2.82 65.12
N ALA A 4 37.00 3.67 64.89
CA ALA A 4 36.15 3.60 63.68
C ALA A 4 36.77 4.30 62.46
N GLY A 5 37.77 5.17 62.66
CA GLY A 5 38.44 5.87 61.55
C GLY A 5 39.35 4.96 60.72
N HIS A 6 39.97 3.95 61.33
CA HIS A 6 40.91 3.06 60.63
C HIS A 6 40.21 2.06 59.68
N SER A 7 39.00 1.59 60.01
CA SER A 7 38.23 0.66 59.17
C SER A 7 37.64 1.31 57.91
N TYR A 8 37.33 2.61 57.98
CA TYR A 8 36.81 3.38 56.84
C TYR A 8 37.85 3.52 55.71
N TRP A 9 39.11 3.80 56.07
CA TRP A 9 40.20 3.93 55.10
C TRP A 9 40.68 2.59 54.53
N GLN A 10 40.67 1.51 55.32
CA GLN A 10 41.08 0.19 54.83
C GLN A 10 40.07 -0.45 53.86
N SER A 11 38.79 -0.12 53.96
CA SER A 11 37.77 -0.62 53.02
C SER A 11 37.92 -0.02 51.62
N ASN A 12 38.63 1.10 51.48
CA ASN A 12 38.79 1.82 50.22
C ASN A 12 39.83 1.19 49.27
N VAL A 13 40.70 0.30 49.79
CA VAL A 13 41.74 -0.40 49.00
C VAL A 13 41.22 -1.72 48.42
N ALA A 14 40.11 -2.26 48.94
CA ALA A 14 39.56 -3.56 48.56
C ALA A 14 38.21 -3.52 47.82
N ALA A 15 37.65 -2.33 47.56
CA ALA A 15 36.32 -2.16 46.98
C ALA A 15 36.33 -1.97 45.44
N ASN A 16 35.32 -2.53 44.77
CA ASN A 16 35.13 -2.42 43.31
C ASN A 16 34.87 -0.95 42.91
N PRO A 17 35.57 -0.38 41.90
CA PRO A 17 35.54 1.05 41.57
C PRO A 17 34.14 1.65 41.37
N LYS A 18 33.17 0.87 40.87
CA LYS A 18 31.78 1.33 40.66
C LYS A 18 30.99 1.58 41.96
N SER A 19 31.42 1.00 43.08
CA SER A 19 30.70 1.05 44.35
C SER A 19 31.33 1.97 45.39
N VAL A 20 32.59 2.38 45.16
CA VAL A 20 33.39 3.22 46.08
C VAL A 20 32.70 4.56 46.37
N VAL A 21 32.20 5.25 45.33
CA VAL A 21 31.57 6.58 45.48
C VAL A 21 30.30 6.52 46.32
N LYS A 22 29.45 5.50 46.10
CA LYS A 22 28.21 5.32 46.89
C LYS A 22 28.51 4.96 48.34
N GLY A 23 29.52 4.11 48.57
CA GLY A 23 29.98 3.76 49.92
C GLY A 23 30.54 4.97 50.68
N PHE A 24 31.29 5.85 50.01
CA PHE A 24 31.84 7.06 50.61
C PHE A 24 30.76 8.06 51.02
N LEU A 25 29.75 8.27 50.17
CA LEU A 25 28.61 9.15 50.46
C LEU A 25 27.77 8.63 51.62
N ILE A 26 27.46 7.32 51.65
CA ILE A 26 26.68 6.72 52.74
C ILE A 26 27.48 6.74 54.05
N GLY A 27 28.78 6.40 54.01
CA GLY A 27 29.63 6.45 55.19
C GLY A 27 29.81 7.87 55.73
N GLY A 28 29.91 8.87 54.86
CA GLY A 28 29.94 10.29 55.23
C GLY A 28 28.64 10.74 55.90
N LEU A 29 27.48 10.34 55.35
CA LEU A 29 26.18 10.62 55.97
C LEU A 29 26.06 10.01 57.37
N VAL A 30 26.49 8.76 57.56
CA VAL A 30 26.46 8.08 58.87
C VAL A 30 27.40 8.77 59.88
N TRP A 31 28.56 9.28 59.43
CA TRP A 31 29.54 9.98 60.26
C TRP A 31 28.96 11.25 60.90
N PHE A 32 28.07 11.96 60.21
CA PHE A 32 27.39 13.14 60.75
C PHE A 32 26.06 12.80 61.45
N ALA A 33 25.31 11.82 60.93
CA ALA A 33 23.99 11.48 61.45
C ALA A 33 24.03 10.84 62.85
N VAL A 34 25.01 9.97 63.14
CA VAL A 34 25.08 9.26 64.43
C VAL A 34 25.43 10.19 65.59
N PRO A 35 26.48 11.04 65.51
CA PRO A 35 26.73 12.03 66.55
C PRO A 35 25.56 13.02 66.70
N PHE A 36 24.95 13.47 65.59
CA PHE A 36 23.79 14.36 65.64
C PHE A 36 22.64 13.71 66.42
N CYS A 37 22.23 12.48 66.07
CA CYS A 37 21.16 11.76 66.77
C CYS A 37 21.47 11.55 68.26
N MET A 38 22.72 11.20 68.62
CA MET A 38 23.13 11.06 70.02
C MET A 38 23.10 12.40 70.77
N THR A 39 23.50 13.50 70.13
CA THR A 39 23.47 14.84 70.74
C THR A 39 22.03 15.32 70.93
N THR A 40 21.13 15.04 69.97
CA THR A 40 19.71 15.38 70.08
C THR A 40 19.02 14.56 71.16
N THR A 41 19.26 13.24 71.23
CA THR A 41 18.68 12.39 72.28
C THR A 41 19.21 12.75 73.66
N THR A 42 20.50 13.04 73.80
CA THR A 42 21.08 13.47 75.09
C THR A 42 20.62 14.87 75.48
N GLY A 43 20.42 15.77 74.51
CA GLY A 43 19.85 17.11 74.71
C GLY A 43 18.36 17.09 75.08
N LEU A 44 17.59 16.17 74.52
CA LEU A 44 16.19 15.92 74.90
C LEU A 44 16.11 15.29 76.30
N ALA A 45 16.98 14.34 76.62
CA ALA A 45 17.08 13.73 77.94
C ALA A 45 17.50 14.73 79.04
N SER A 46 18.41 15.67 78.74
CA SER A 46 18.82 16.73 79.68
C SER A 46 17.76 17.82 79.85
N ARG A 47 16.93 18.07 78.82
CA ARG A 47 15.70 18.88 78.93
C ARG A 47 14.66 18.19 79.80
N PHE A 48 14.49 16.88 79.66
CA PHE A 48 13.55 16.08 80.44
C PHE A 48 13.93 16.00 81.92
N ALA A 49 15.23 15.91 82.24
CA ALA A 49 15.73 15.89 83.62
C ALA A 49 15.66 17.25 84.35
N ASN A 50 15.45 18.35 83.63
CA ASN A 50 15.29 19.71 84.18
C ASN A 50 13.81 20.15 84.28
N ALA A 51 12.86 19.28 83.97
CA ALA A 51 11.44 19.57 84.11
C ALA A 51 11.00 19.28 85.55
N ASP A 52 10.53 20.32 86.25
CA ASP A 52 9.82 20.17 87.51
C ASP A 52 8.52 19.39 87.26
N PRO A 53 8.30 18.24 87.92
CA PRO A 53 7.10 17.41 87.70
C PRO A 53 5.79 18.06 88.18
N SER A 54 5.83 19.27 88.76
CA SER A 54 4.64 20.01 89.21
C SER A 54 4.07 21.02 88.20
N THR A 55 4.69 21.22 87.03
CA THR A 55 4.19 22.14 85.99
C THR A 55 3.81 21.38 84.71
N ALA A 56 2.52 21.35 84.38
CA ALA A 56 2.05 20.83 83.10
C ALA A 56 2.66 21.64 81.92
N PRO A 57 3.12 20.98 80.84
CA PRO A 57 3.66 21.67 79.66
C PRO A 57 2.56 22.48 78.95
N GLU A 58 2.93 23.61 78.34
CA GLU A 58 2.01 24.35 77.47
C GLU A 58 1.53 23.45 76.31
N PRO A 59 0.22 23.40 76.03
CA PRO A 59 -0.32 22.56 74.97
C PRO A 59 0.21 22.99 73.59
N ASN A 60 0.87 22.06 72.91
CA ASN A 60 1.43 22.25 71.58
C ASN A 60 0.37 21.97 70.50
N TYR A 61 -0.55 22.92 70.28
CA TYR A 61 -1.65 22.80 69.30
C TYR A 61 -1.22 22.89 67.82
N ILE A 62 0.08 22.76 67.52
CA ILE A 62 0.64 23.14 66.22
C ILE A 62 0.70 21.94 65.25
N GLY A 63 0.56 20.70 65.75
CA GLY A 63 0.51 19.50 64.91
C GLY A 63 -0.93 19.09 64.54
N PRO A 64 -1.23 18.72 63.28
CA PRO A 64 -2.52 18.12 62.95
C PRO A 64 -2.68 16.77 63.69
N PRO A 65 -3.88 16.44 64.20
CA PRO A 65 -4.10 15.14 64.83
C PRO A 65 -3.83 14.03 63.83
N SER A 66 -3.10 13.00 64.25
CA SER A 66 -2.77 11.84 63.40
C SER A 66 -4.01 10.98 63.07
N LEU A 67 -5.09 11.16 63.82
CA LEU A 67 -6.32 10.41 63.71
C LEU A 67 -7.48 11.16 64.39
N ILE A 68 -8.64 11.22 63.74
CA ILE A 68 -9.85 11.87 64.27
C ILE A 68 -10.91 10.79 64.53
N TRP A 69 -11.56 10.85 65.69
CA TRP A 69 -12.68 9.97 66.05
C TRP A 69 -13.99 10.68 65.74
N GLY A 70 -14.83 10.07 64.89
CA GLY A 70 -16.10 10.65 64.47
C GLY A 70 -17.30 10.17 65.28
N ASP A 71 -18.50 10.59 64.88
CA ASP A 71 -19.77 10.22 65.54
C ASP A 71 -20.04 8.70 65.56
N ALA A 72 -19.38 7.93 64.70
CA ALA A 72 -19.42 6.47 64.69
C ALA A 72 -18.47 5.82 65.71
N ASP A 73 -17.40 6.52 66.10
CA ASP A 73 -16.35 6.04 67.00
C ASP A 73 -16.60 6.43 68.46
N VAL A 74 -17.27 7.56 68.70
CA VAL A 74 -17.54 8.11 70.04
C VAL A 74 -18.97 8.64 70.12
N ASN A 75 -19.72 8.22 71.13
CA ASN A 75 -21.02 8.76 71.47
C ASN A 75 -20.90 9.77 72.62
N CYS A 76 -21.37 11.00 72.40
CA CYS A 76 -21.28 12.08 73.38
C CYS A 76 -22.67 12.42 73.92
N VAL A 77 -22.90 12.21 75.22
CA VAL A 77 -24.17 12.53 75.89
C VAL A 77 -23.94 13.63 76.92
N VAL A 78 -24.67 14.74 76.79
CA VAL A 78 -24.69 15.81 77.79
C VAL A 78 -25.88 15.59 78.71
N ASP A 79 -25.66 15.70 80.03
CA ASP A 79 -26.74 15.62 81.00
C ASP A 79 -27.77 16.74 80.74
N SER A 80 -28.97 16.34 80.32
CA SER A 80 -30.06 17.26 79.98
C SER A 80 -30.60 18.07 81.18
N MET A 81 -30.42 17.62 82.42
CA MET A 81 -30.93 18.33 83.61
C MET A 81 -30.01 19.46 84.04
N THR A 82 -28.71 19.24 84.05
CA THR A 82 -27.74 20.24 84.51
C THR A 82 -27.06 20.98 83.36
N GLY A 83 -26.90 20.34 82.20
CA GLY A 83 -26.11 20.83 81.07
C GLY A 83 -24.62 21.04 81.38
N ARG A 84 -24.15 20.52 82.52
CA ARG A 84 -22.79 20.78 83.07
C ARG A 84 -21.88 19.56 83.05
N VAL A 85 -22.43 18.38 82.79
CA VAL A 85 -21.67 17.12 82.71
C VAL A 85 -21.87 16.54 81.30
N MET A 86 -20.76 16.15 80.67
CA MET A 86 -20.75 15.46 79.39
C MET A 86 -20.01 14.13 79.56
N THR A 87 -20.63 13.06 79.08
CA THR A 87 -20.04 11.71 79.05
C THR A 87 -19.78 11.34 77.59
N ALA A 88 -18.52 11.06 77.26
CA ALA A 88 -18.10 10.56 75.96
C ALA A 88 -17.80 9.05 76.07
N THR A 89 -18.57 8.22 75.37
CA THR A 89 -18.40 6.77 75.31
C THR A 89 -17.74 6.38 74.00
N VAL A 90 -16.55 5.78 74.07
CA VAL A 90 -15.88 5.20 72.90
C VAL A 90 -16.62 3.93 72.48
N LEU A 91 -17.05 3.87 71.23
CA LEU A 91 -17.86 2.77 70.67
C LEU A 91 -17.03 1.75 69.88
N ALA A 92 -15.91 2.18 69.29
CA ALA A 92 -15.12 1.36 68.39
C ALA A 92 -14.04 0.53 69.13
N GLU A 93 -14.06 -0.79 68.96
CA GLU A 93 -13.12 -1.74 69.59
C GLU A 93 -11.64 -1.47 69.23
N SER A 94 -11.37 -0.80 68.11
CA SER A 94 -10.01 -0.44 67.68
C SER A 94 -9.55 0.94 68.17
N ARG A 95 -10.35 1.63 68.99
CA ARG A 95 -10.14 3.03 69.42
C ARG A 95 -9.98 3.19 70.93
N GLU A 96 -9.28 2.26 71.59
CA GLU A 96 -9.04 2.36 73.03
C GLU A 96 -8.13 3.55 73.40
N LEU A 97 -8.43 4.20 74.54
CA LEU A 97 -7.54 5.18 75.15
C LEU A 97 -6.35 4.43 75.78
N THR A 98 -5.14 4.68 75.27
CA THR A 98 -3.90 4.04 75.70
C THR A 98 -3.00 5.05 76.43
N GLY A 99 -2.47 4.68 77.59
CA GLY A 99 -1.53 5.51 78.34
C GLY A 99 -0.26 5.84 77.56
N GLY A 100 0.29 7.04 77.76
CA GLY A 100 1.50 7.52 77.06
C GLY A 100 1.25 8.09 75.66
N ARG A 101 -0.01 8.30 75.27
CA ARG A 101 -0.40 9.05 74.06
C ARG A 101 -1.09 10.36 74.44
N ASP A 102 -0.83 11.38 73.65
CA ASP A 102 -1.51 12.66 73.77
C ASP A 102 -2.88 12.58 73.10
N TYR A 103 -3.92 13.01 73.81
CA TYR A 103 -5.29 13.07 73.30
C TYR A 103 -5.78 14.52 73.31
N GLN A 104 -6.51 14.90 72.26
CA GLN A 104 -7.13 16.21 72.15
C GLN A 104 -8.65 16.06 72.20
N LEU A 105 -9.27 16.59 73.26
CA LEU A 105 -10.72 16.66 73.39
C LEU A 105 -11.19 18.10 73.09
N THR A 106 -12.20 18.23 72.24
CA THR A 106 -12.80 19.51 71.86
C THR A 106 -14.28 19.53 72.21
N LEU A 107 -14.72 20.56 72.93
CA LEU A 107 -16.09 20.69 73.43
C LEU A 107 -16.69 22.03 73.01
N PHE A 108 -17.95 22.02 72.56
CA PHE A 108 -18.74 23.24 72.39
C PHE A 108 -19.44 23.57 73.71
N VAL A 109 -19.16 24.75 74.26
CA VAL A 109 -19.65 25.17 75.59
C VAL A 109 -20.44 26.47 75.48
N ARG A 110 -21.45 26.63 76.35
CA ARG A 110 -22.14 27.92 76.51
C ARG A 110 -21.51 28.69 77.67
N ASN A 111 -20.92 29.83 77.36
CA ASN A 111 -20.31 30.69 78.38
C ASN A 111 -21.37 31.29 79.34
N PRO A 112 -21.00 31.54 80.61
CA PRO A 112 -21.86 32.24 81.55
C PRO A 112 -22.14 33.68 81.07
N GLN A 113 -23.27 34.25 81.49
CA GLN A 113 -23.69 35.62 81.13
C GLN A 113 -22.99 36.70 81.98
N ILE A 114 -21.89 36.36 82.66
CA ILE A 114 -21.13 37.27 83.51
C ILE A 114 -19.69 37.35 83.01
N THR A 115 -19.11 38.54 83.08
CA THR A 115 -17.70 38.79 82.76
C THR A 115 -16.81 38.27 83.89
N VAL A 116 -15.82 37.46 83.56
CA VAL A 116 -14.87 36.84 84.49
C VAL A 116 -13.46 37.11 83.99
N ASN A 117 -12.74 37.99 84.67
CA ASN A 117 -11.40 38.44 84.26
C ASN A 117 -10.27 37.45 84.61
N ASP A 118 -10.55 36.48 85.48
CA ASP A 118 -9.60 35.43 85.88
C ASP A 118 -10.34 34.09 86.02
N GLY A 119 -9.92 33.10 85.24
CA GLY A 119 -10.50 31.75 85.19
C GLY A 119 -10.23 30.91 86.45
N SER A 120 -9.41 31.39 87.38
CA SER A 120 -9.03 30.68 88.61
C SER A 120 -10.19 30.35 89.57
N TRP A 121 -11.35 31.01 89.42
CA TRP A 121 -12.51 30.87 90.30
C TRP A 121 -13.44 29.69 89.94
N ASN A 122 -13.24 29.05 88.79
CA ASN A 122 -13.98 27.88 88.35
C ASN A 122 -13.02 26.79 87.88
N TYR A 123 -13.41 25.52 88.02
CA TYR A 123 -12.60 24.39 87.59
C TYR A 123 -13.42 23.45 86.70
N TRP A 124 -12.78 22.94 85.65
CA TRP A 124 -13.29 21.82 84.87
C TRP A 124 -12.74 20.53 85.45
N VAL A 125 -13.55 19.49 85.47
CA VAL A 125 -13.14 18.15 85.92
C VAL A 125 -13.22 17.23 84.73
N LEU A 126 -12.11 16.56 84.42
CA LEU A 126 -12.04 15.51 83.41
C LEU A 126 -11.70 14.19 84.10
N GLU A 127 -12.58 13.22 83.96
CA GLU A 127 -12.48 11.89 84.57
C GLU A 127 -12.57 10.81 83.48
N THR A 128 -11.78 9.75 83.63
CA THR A 128 -11.90 8.55 82.80
C THR A 128 -12.44 7.38 83.63
N TYR A 129 -13.38 6.63 83.05
CA TYR A 129 -14.02 5.47 83.68
C TYR A 129 -13.80 4.24 82.81
N ASP A 130 -13.72 3.07 83.44
CA ASP A 130 -13.96 1.81 82.75
C ASP A 130 -15.48 1.68 82.46
N SER A 131 -15.83 0.97 81.40
CA SER A 131 -17.21 0.85 80.91
C SER A 131 -18.18 0.40 82.03
N PRO A 132 -19.40 0.97 82.15
CA PRO A 132 -20.40 0.45 83.07
C PRO A 132 -20.96 -0.86 82.51
N ALA A 133 -20.58 -2.00 83.08
CA ALA A 133 -21.15 -3.28 82.66
C ALA A 133 -21.45 -4.18 83.86
N GLY A 134 -22.58 -3.95 84.55
CA GLY A 134 -23.20 -4.95 85.43
C GLY A 134 -22.34 -5.57 86.55
N SER A 135 -21.21 -4.97 86.94
CA SER A 135 -20.19 -5.65 87.74
C SER A 135 -20.22 -5.37 89.24
N GLY A 136 -21.20 -4.62 89.75
CA GLY A 136 -21.51 -4.58 91.19
C GLY A 136 -20.37 -4.19 92.15
N VAL A 137 -19.29 -3.58 91.67
CA VAL A 137 -18.17 -3.11 92.50
C VAL A 137 -18.01 -1.59 92.31
N LEU A 138 -17.92 -0.89 93.43
CA LEU A 138 -17.63 0.54 93.57
C LEU A 138 -16.39 0.96 92.74
N PRO A 139 -16.28 2.23 92.29
CA PRO A 139 -15.51 2.62 91.11
C PRO A 139 -14.00 2.53 91.31
N THR A 140 -13.30 1.89 90.38
CA THR A 140 -11.85 2.06 90.19
C THR A 140 -11.62 3.16 89.16
N PHE A 141 -11.48 4.41 89.62
CA PHE A 141 -11.10 5.57 88.82
C PHE A 141 -9.80 5.28 88.08
N ARG A 142 -9.71 5.57 86.77
CA ARG A 142 -8.45 5.38 86.05
C ARG A 142 -7.62 6.63 85.81
N ASP A 143 -8.20 7.84 85.85
CA ASP A 143 -7.49 9.12 86.03
C ASP A 143 -8.51 10.26 86.31
N LEU A 144 -8.13 11.26 87.09
CA LEU A 144 -8.91 12.49 87.34
C LEU A 144 -7.98 13.70 87.24
N VAL A 145 -8.39 14.72 86.50
CA VAL A 145 -7.69 16.00 86.46
C VAL A 145 -8.66 17.17 86.61
N THR A 146 -8.28 18.12 87.46
CA THR A 146 -8.94 19.44 87.57
C THR A 146 -8.16 20.46 86.76
N LEU A 147 -8.86 21.15 85.85
CA LEU A 147 -8.32 22.22 85.00
C LEU A 147 -8.91 23.55 85.45
N HIS A 148 -8.14 24.63 85.41
CA HIS A 148 -8.68 25.97 85.66
C HIS A 148 -9.69 26.37 84.58
N GLY A 149 -10.66 27.20 84.95
CA GLY A 149 -11.60 27.82 84.03
C GLY A 149 -10.95 28.83 83.10
N TYR A 150 -11.75 29.38 82.20
CA TYR A 150 -11.31 30.36 81.21
C TYR A 150 -11.85 31.75 81.56
N ALA A 151 -11.11 32.81 81.19
CA ALA A 151 -11.63 34.17 81.24
C ALA A 151 -12.80 34.34 80.25
N VAL A 152 -13.83 35.07 80.66
CA VAL A 152 -15.05 35.31 79.87
C VAL A 152 -15.25 36.81 79.75
N PHE A 153 -15.31 37.34 78.53
CA PHE A 153 -15.46 38.77 78.25
C PHE A 153 -16.82 39.06 77.58
N ASP A 154 -17.20 40.34 77.52
CA ASP A 154 -18.43 40.76 76.86
C ASP A 154 -18.39 40.45 75.36
N LYS A 155 -19.53 39.98 74.82
CA LYS A 155 -19.69 39.70 73.40
C LYS A 155 -20.03 40.98 72.63
N THR A 156 -19.58 41.10 71.38
CA THR A 156 -20.05 42.20 70.51
C THR A 156 -21.56 42.13 70.29
N LYS A 157 -22.22 43.28 70.11
CA LYS A 157 -23.67 43.31 69.86
C LYS A 157 -24.00 42.72 68.49
N GLN A 158 -23.13 42.98 67.52
CA GLN A 158 -23.21 42.44 66.19
C GLN A 158 -21.80 42.23 65.65
N PHE A 159 -21.55 41.05 65.08
CA PHE A 159 -20.37 40.75 64.28
C PHE A 159 -20.78 39.81 63.14
N LEU A 160 -20.61 40.27 61.91
CA LEU A 160 -21.06 39.57 60.70
C LEU A 160 -20.06 39.81 59.58
N TYR A 161 -19.88 38.80 58.74
CA TYR A 161 -19.20 38.93 57.48
C TYR A 161 -19.99 38.26 56.36
N ARG A 162 -19.73 38.66 55.12
CA ARG A 162 -20.36 38.08 53.93
C ARG A 162 -19.32 37.91 52.82
N ASN A 163 -19.06 36.65 52.47
CA ASN A 163 -18.26 36.25 51.31
C ASN A 163 -19.19 36.03 50.12
N GLN A 164 -19.66 37.12 49.51
CA GLN A 164 -20.50 37.08 48.31
C GLN A 164 -20.08 38.20 47.37
N ASP A 165 -20.03 37.89 46.08
CA ASP A 165 -19.94 38.89 45.02
C ASP A 165 -21.13 39.86 45.14
N PRO A 166 -20.90 41.18 45.28
CA PRO A 166 -21.96 42.17 45.38
C PRO A 166 -22.92 42.20 44.18
N LEU A 167 -22.48 41.78 42.99
CA LEU A 167 -23.26 41.82 41.75
C LEU A 167 -24.01 40.52 41.48
N THR A 168 -23.36 39.37 41.71
CA THR A 168 -23.91 38.05 41.34
C THR A 168 -24.44 37.26 42.53
N GLY A 169 -24.09 37.62 43.78
CA GLY A 169 -24.47 36.90 45.00
C GLY A 169 -23.74 35.56 45.19
N VAL A 170 -22.81 35.20 44.30
CA VAL A 170 -22.05 33.94 44.36
C VAL A 170 -20.97 34.02 45.43
N MET A 171 -20.79 32.93 46.19
CA MET A 171 -19.74 32.84 47.22
C MET A 171 -18.41 32.37 46.63
N PHE A 172 -17.29 32.99 47.05
CA PHE A 172 -15.95 32.57 46.66
C PHE A 172 -15.46 31.45 47.60
N ARG A 173 -15.73 30.20 47.25
CA ARG A 173 -15.45 29.04 48.12
C ARG A 173 -14.21 28.22 47.75
N ASN A 174 -13.59 28.47 46.59
CA ASN A 174 -12.48 27.65 46.12
C ASN A 174 -11.19 27.95 46.90
N GLY A 175 -10.38 26.93 47.15
CA GLY A 175 -9.11 27.04 47.84
C GLY A 175 -8.12 27.95 47.12
N LEU A 176 -7.29 28.68 47.86
CA LEU A 176 -6.32 29.67 47.35
C LEU A 176 -6.88 30.73 46.40
N THR A 177 -8.21 30.91 46.37
CA THR A 177 -8.86 31.88 45.48
C THR A 177 -9.02 33.21 46.21
N ALA A 178 -8.85 34.31 45.46
CA ALA A 178 -9.07 35.67 45.98
C ALA A 178 -10.56 35.92 46.26
N ILE A 179 -10.82 36.67 47.32
CA ILE A 179 -12.14 37.12 47.74
C ILE A 179 -12.18 38.64 47.57
N PRO A 180 -12.65 39.14 46.42
CA PRO A 180 -12.76 40.57 46.20
C PRO A 180 -13.86 41.15 47.10
N GLY A 181 -13.52 42.16 47.89
CA GLY A 181 -14.48 42.95 48.68
C GLY A 181 -15.27 42.19 49.75
N LEU A 182 -14.61 41.37 50.57
CA LEU A 182 -15.17 40.72 51.76
C LEU A 182 -15.84 41.76 52.66
N PHE A 183 -17.15 41.63 52.85
CA PHE A 183 -17.92 42.55 53.69
C PHE A 183 -17.82 42.16 55.16
N VAL A 184 -17.53 43.14 56.03
CA VAL A 184 -17.46 42.98 57.48
C VAL A 184 -18.29 44.06 58.16
N GLN A 185 -19.09 43.66 59.14
CA GLN A 185 -19.98 44.52 59.91
C GLN A 185 -19.83 44.19 61.40
N PHE A 186 -19.63 45.21 62.24
CA PHE A 186 -19.52 45.02 63.68
C PHE A 186 -20.05 46.19 64.50
N GLN A 187 -20.41 45.91 65.76
CA GLN A 187 -20.95 46.86 66.72
C GLN A 187 -20.46 46.53 68.14
N MET A 188 -19.67 47.43 68.73
CA MET A 188 -19.08 47.23 70.06
C MET A 188 -20.09 47.48 71.19
N PRO A 189 -20.06 46.69 72.28
CA PRO A 189 -21.02 46.79 73.38
C PRO A 189 -20.70 47.95 74.33
N SER A 190 -19.46 48.42 74.34
CA SER A 190 -18.95 49.52 75.15
C SER A 190 -18.46 50.67 74.28
N LYS A 191 -18.28 51.85 74.89
CA LYS A 191 -17.64 52.99 74.22
C LYS A 191 -16.20 52.66 73.82
N ILE A 192 -15.73 53.21 72.71
CA ILE A 192 -14.36 53.03 72.20
C ILE A 192 -13.59 54.31 72.50
N GLN A 193 -12.50 54.21 73.24
CA GLN A 193 -11.72 55.36 73.70
C GLN A 193 -10.49 55.61 72.81
N PRO A 194 -9.97 56.84 72.76
CA PRO A 194 -8.71 57.12 72.08
C PRO A 194 -7.56 56.29 72.67
N GLY A 195 -6.82 55.58 71.83
CA GLY A 195 -5.75 54.65 72.23
C GLY A 195 -6.17 53.19 72.32
N ASP A 196 -7.46 52.88 72.22
CA ASP A 196 -7.95 51.50 72.14
C ASP A 196 -7.51 50.82 70.82
N VAL A 197 -7.46 49.49 70.84
CA VAL A 197 -7.16 48.67 69.66
C VAL A 197 -8.34 47.75 69.37
N ILE A 198 -8.83 47.79 68.13
CA ILE A 198 -9.78 46.81 67.61
C ILE A 198 -9.01 45.91 66.65
N ALA A 199 -8.97 44.62 66.92
CA ALA A 199 -8.33 43.64 66.06
C ALA A 199 -9.37 42.66 65.54
N ILE A 200 -9.40 42.45 64.22
CA ILE A 200 -10.17 41.37 63.59
C ILE A 200 -9.17 40.38 63.00
N ALA A 201 -9.23 39.13 63.46
CA ALA A 201 -8.43 38.05 62.92
C ALA A 201 -9.30 37.14 62.05
N ALA A 202 -8.86 36.91 60.83
CA ALA A 202 -9.36 35.87 59.95
C ALA A 202 -8.88 34.49 60.42
N PRO A 203 -9.63 33.43 60.06
CA PRO A 203 -9.25 32.08 60.44
C PRO A 203 -7.86 31.68 59.91
N VAL A 204 -7.26 30.65 60.50
CA VAL A 204 -5.90 30.21 60.12
C VAL A 204 -5.85 29.89 58.61
N GLY A 205 -4.84 30.43 57.93
CA GLY A 205 -4.63 30.25 56.49
C GLY A 205 -5.42 31.19 55.58
N TYR A 206 -6.43 31.89 56.09
CA TYR A 206 -7.00 33.05 55.38
C TYR A 206 -6.02 34.21 55.45
N MET A 207 -5.94 35.00 54.39
CA MET A 207 -5.07 36.18 54.36
C MET A 207 -5.87 37.39 53.91
N PHE A 208 -5.79 38.49 54.67
CA PHE A 208 -6.15 39.81 54.15
C PHE A 208 -5.04 40.25 53.21
N LYS A 209 -5.41 40.72 52.01
CA LYS A 209 -4.40 41.14 51.05
C LYS A 209 -3.78 42.46 51.50
N GLU A 210 -2.46 42.51 51.52
CA GLU A 210 -1.71 43.76 51.69
C GLU A 210 -1.53 44.47 50.35
N SER A 211 -1.46 45.79 50.39
CA SER A 211 -1.16 46.60 49.22
C SER A 211 0.28 46.33 48.76
N PRO A 212 0.51 45.86 47.52
CA PRO A 212 1.86 45.61 47.00
C PRO A 212 2.74 46.87 47.01
N ALA A 213 2.13 48.05 46.98
CA ALA A 213 2.81 49.35 46.97
C ALA A 213 3.20 49.85 48.37
N LEU A 214 2.49 49.42 49.42
CA LEU A 214 2.67 49.91 50.79
C LEU A 214 2.48 48.74 51.78
N PRO A 215 3.57 48.06 52.20
CA PRO A 215 3.51 46.96 53.17
C PRO A 215 2.81 47.39 54.47
N GLY A 216 1.93 46.54 54.99
CA GLY A 216 1.12 46.84 56.17
C GLY A 216 -0.15 47.66 55.93
N LYS A 217 -0.40 48.16 54.71
CA LYS A 217 -1.70 48.74 54.32
C LYS A 217 -2.61 47.67 53.73
N CYS A 218 -3.86 47.65 54.15
CA CYS A 218 -4.89 46.76 53.62
C CYS A 218 -5.21 47.08 52.14
N LEU A 219 -5.16 46.09 51.26
CA LEU A 219 -5.54 46.23 49.85
C LEU A 219 -7.06 46.42 49.73
N ASP A 220 -7.46 47.42 48.96
CA ASP A 220 -8.86 47.75 48.65
C ASP A 220 -9.80 47.87 49.88
N PHE A 221 -9.24 48.29 51.01
CA PHE A 221 -10.03 48.61 52.21
C PHE A 221 -10.90 49.86 51.97
N GLN A 222 -12.21 49.74 52.16
CA GLN A 222 -13.15 50.85 52.02
C GLN A 222 -14.29 50.75 53.04
N TRP A 223 -14.62 51.86 53.71
CA TRP A 223 -15.79 51.97 54.56
C TRP A 223 -17.08 51.91 53.72
N GLU A 224 -18.14 51.29 54.25
CA GLU A 224 -19.43 51.14 53.57
C GLU A 224 -20.58 51.68 54.47
N PRO A 225 -21.48 52.54 53.98
CA PRO A 225 -21.36 53.28 52.73
C PRO A 225 -20.19 54.30 52.82
N ILE A 226 -19.53 54.56 51.69
CA ILE A 226 -18.38 55.47 51.61
C ILE A 226 -18.74 56.89 52.11
N GLN A 227 -20.00 57.29 51.95
CA GLN A 227 -20.51 58.58 52.41
C GLN A 227 -20.44 58.74 53.93
N ASP A 228 -20.55 57.65 54.68
CA ASP A 228 -20.53 57.63 56.15
C ASP A 228 -19.14 57.32 56.72
N ALA A 229 -18.11 57.19 55.87
CA ALA A 229 -16.74 56.87 56.29
C ALA A 229 -16.21 57.79 57.41
N TYR A 230 -16.60 59.07 57.38
CA TYR A 230 -16.21 60.07 58.39
C TYR A 230 -16.86 59.83 59.78
N LEU A 231 -17.90 59.00 59.86
CA LEU A 231 -18.61 58.67 61.11
C LEU A 231 -18.13 57.37 61.77
N TYR A 232 -17.17 56.68 61.15
CA TYR A 232 -16.58 55.46 61.68
C TYR A 232 -15.27 55.80 62.42
N LEU A 233 -14.13 55.63 61.77
CA LEU A 233 -12.80 55.86 62.36
C LEU A 233 -11.88 56.60 61.36
N PRO A 234 -12.17 57.87 61.01
CA PRO A 234 -11.43 58.60 59.97
C PRO A 234 -10.00 58.99 60.33
N ASN A 235 -9.67 59.14 61.63
CA ASN A 235 -8.34 59.56 62.09
C ASN A 235 -7.48 58.37 62.54
N SER A 236 -8.08 57.19 62.63
CA SER A 236 -7.45 55.98 63.15
C SER A 236 -6.54 55.29 62.13
N ASN A 237 -5.52 54.59 62.61
CA ASN A 237 -4.61 53.85 61.73
C ASN A 237 -5.15 52.43 61.52
N ILE A 238 -5.33 52.06 60.25
CA ILE A 238 -5.75 50.72 59.83
C ILE A 238 -4.56 50.02 59.19
N THR A 239 -4.18 48.86 59.73
CA THR A 239 -3.07 48.04 59.25
C THR A 239 -3.49 46.59 59.06
N CYS A 240 -3.01 45.97 58.00
CA CYS A 240 -3.21 44.55 57.72
C CYS A 240 -1.87 43.82 57.81
N ASN A 241 -1.88 42.66 58.45
CA ASN A 241 -0.74 41.76 58.55
C ASN A 241 -1.25 40.32 58.44
N MET A 242 -0.89 39.63 57.36
CA MET A 242 -1.31 38.24 57.09
C MET A 242 -2.82 38.03 57.27
N ASN A 243 -3.25 37.40 58.37
CA ASN A 243 -4.64 37.07 58.67
C ASN A 243 -5.30 38.07 59.64
N ARG A 244 -4.67 39.19 59.98
CA ARG A 244 -5.17 40.12 61.00
C ARG A 244 -5.25 41.55 60.46
N ILE A 245 -6.36 42.22 60.74
CA ILE A 245 -6.53 43.66 60.56
C ILE A 245 -6.65 44.33 61.92
N GLU A 246 -5.92 45.42 62.09
CA GLU A 246 -5.88 46.20 63.34
C GLU A 246 -6.26 47.64 63.09
N PHE A 247 -7.16 48.15 63.93
CA PHE A 247 -7.57 49.54 64.01
C PHE A 247 -7.00 50.11 65.30
N LEU A 248 -5.96 50.93 65.20
CA LEU A 248 -5.46 51.73 66.31
C LEU A 248 -6.26 53.03 66.37
N VAL A 249 -7.12 53.14 67.38
CA VAL A 249 -8.09 54.23 67.51
C VAL A 249 -7.39 55.52 67.90
N LYS A 250 -7.47 56.53 67.03
CA LYS A 250 -6.86 57.87 67.24
C LYS A 250 -7.88 59.00 67.14
N GLU A 251 -9.15 58.68 67.37
CA GLU A 251 -10.22 59.66 67.31
C GLU A 251 -10.10 60.69 68.45
N PRO A 252 -10.51 61.95 68.23
CA PRO A 252 -10.36 63.02 69.24
C PRO A 252 -11.36 62.91 70.40
N ARG A 253 -12.39 62.06 70.29
CA ARG A 253 -13.44 61.84 71.29
C ARG A 253 -13.83 60.36 71.34
N ASP A 254 -14.32 59.91 72.49
CA ASP A 254 -14.88 58.57 72.66
C ASP A 254 -15.99 58.32 71.61
N ILE A 255 -15.92 57.19 70.90
CA ILE A 255 -16.99 56.73 70.01
C ILE A 255 -18.07 56.08 70.88
N PRO A 256 -19.35 56.44 70.72
CA PRO A 256 -20.43 55.89 71.54
C PRO A 256 -20.53 54.37 71.36
N GLU A 257 -20.93 53.71 72.45
CA GLU A 257 -21.29 52.29 72.40
C GLU A 257 -22.39 52.06 71.36
N LEU A 258 -22.46 50.83 70.85
CA LEU A 258 -23.47 50.44 69.86
C LEU A 258 -23.38 51.24 68.54
N ARG A 259 -22.26 51.88 68.22
CA ARG A 259 -22.03 52.42 66.87
C ARG A 259 -21.84 51.27 65.88
N LEU A 260 -22.68 51.23 64.84
CA LEU A 260 -22.52 50.30 63.73
C LEU A 260 -21.37 50.73 62.82
N MET A 261 -20.48 49.81 62.47
CA MET A 261 -19.38 50.02 61.53
C MET A 261 -19.37 48.92 60.47
N GLN A 262 -19.11 49.30 59.23
CA GLN A 262 -19.15 48.39 58.07
C GLN A 262 -18.04 48.74 57.08
N PHE A 263 -17.32 47.75 56.58
CA PHE A 263 -16.28 47.95 55.57
C PHE A 263 -16.15 46.74 54.64
N ARG A 264 -15.47 46.95 53.51
CA ARG A 264 -15.01 45.90 52.59
C ARG A 264 -13.50 45.86 52.53
N ILE A 265 -12.97 44.66 52.30
CA ILE A 265 -11.54 44.40 52.12
C ILE A 265 -11.31 43.19 51.24
N ASP A 266 -10.22 43.19 50.47
CA ASP A 266 -9.81 42.00 49.72
C ASP A 266 -9.13 40.96 50.62
N ALA A 267 -9.53 39.70 50.45
CA ALA A 267 -8.97 38.57 51.18
C ALA A 267 -8.62 37.40 50.23
N MET A 268 -8.10 36.31 50.79
CA MET A 268 -7.77 35.08 50.07
C MET A 268 -8.12 33.87 50.93
N ASN A 269 -8.76 32.87 50.32
CA ASN A 269 -9.08 31.61 50.98
C ASN A 269 -7.80 30.78 51.24
N PRO A 270 -7.77 29.97 52.31
CA PRO A 270 -6.77 28.92 52.51
C PRO A 270 -6.86 27.83 51.42
N ALA A 271 -5.90 26.90 51.37
CA ALA A 271 -5.93 25.79 50.42
C ALA A 271 -7.07 24.79 50.70
N SER A 272 -7.42 24.58 51.97
CA SER A 272 -8.50 23.71 52.42
C SER A 272 -9.20 24.34 53.64
N THR A 273 -10.39 23.83 53.99
CA THR A 273 -11.09 24.31 55.19
C THR A 273 -10.25 24.00 56.43
N PRO A 274 -9.85 25.00 57.24
CA PRO A 274 -9.15 24.76 58.49
C PRO A 274 -9.98 23.90 59.44
N HIS A 275 -9.32 23.30 60.44
CA HIS A 275 -10.03 22.60 61.50
C HIS A 275 -11.15 23.47 62.10
N VAL A 276 -12.29 22.88 62.46
CA VAL A 276 -13.49 23.64 62.87
C VAL A 276 -13.20 24.68 63.95
N MET A 277 -12.28 24.40 64.88
CA MET A 277 -11.86 25.35 65.92
C MET A 277 -11.11 26.57 65.39
N LEU A 278 -10.28 26.38 64.36
CA LEU A 278 -9.45 27.42 63.76
C LEU A 278 -10.16 28.14 62.62
N ASN A 279 -11.34 27.67 62.21
CA ASN A 279 -12.15 28.22 61.12
C ASN A 279 -13.12 29.32 61.60
N HIS A 280 -12.70 30.21 62.49
CA HIS A 280 -13.51 31.32 62.99
C HIS A 280 -12.86 32.66 62.68
N PHE A 281 -13.66 33.64 62.27
CA PHE A 281 -13.26 35.04 62.36
C PHE A 281 -13.45 35.47 63.82
N SER A 282 -12.50 36.20 64.38
CA SER A 282 -12.61 36.78 65.71
C SER A 282 -12.43 38.28 65.68
N ILE A 283 -13.09 38.96 66.60
CA ILE A 283 -12.94 40.39 66.85
C ILE A 283 -12.63 40.60 68.33
N THR A 284 -11.66 41.46 68.62
CA THR A 284 -11.23 41.78 69.98
C THR A 284 -11.08 43.29 70.12
N HIS A 285 -11.73 43.85 71.15
CA HIS A 285 -11.56 45.24 71.57
C HIS A 285 -10.72 45.26 72.84
N THR A 286 -9.53 45.85 72.74
CA THR A 286 -8.55 45.95 73.82
C THR A 286 -8.38 47.40 74.24
N ALA A 287 -8.43 47.65 75.55
CA ALA A 287 -8.15 48.96 76.13
C ALA A 287 -6.70 49.37 75.88
N MET A 288 -6.42 50.67 75.90
CA MET A 288 -5.03 51.19 75.84
C MET A 288 -4.10 50.57 76.91
N ALA A 289 -4.65 50.22 78.09
CA ALA A 289 -3.91 49.58 79.19
C ALA A 289 -3.64 48.07 78.98
N GLY A 290 -4.13 47.48 77.88
CA GLY A 290 -3.89 46.09 77.49
C GLY A 290 -4.97 45.09 77.91
N GLY A 291 -5.98 45.49 78.68
CA GLY A 291 -7.10 44.62 79.08
C GLY A 291 -8.11 44.42 77.94
N ILE A 292 -8.59 43.18 77.75
CA ILE A 292 -9.66 42.87 76.79
C ILE A 292 -10.98 43.38 77.36
N ILE A 293 -11.70 44.19 76.59
CA ILE A 293 -13.01 44.75 76.94
C ILE A 293 -14.12 43.85 76.39
N ALA A 294 -14.05 43.53 75.10
CA ALA A 294 -15.02 42.69 74.43
C ALA A 294 -14.35 41.78 73.40
N THR A 295 -14.91 40.58 73.20
CA THR A 295 -14.46 39.65 72.17
C THR A 295 -15.64 38.85 71.60
N ASP A 296 -15.58 38.54 70.32
CA ASP A 296 -16.57 37.70 69.65
C ASP A 296 -15.90 36.85 68.57
N ALA A 297 -16.52 35.72 68.24
CA ALA A 297 -16.07 34.82 67.18
C ALA A 297 -17.27 34.29 66.38
N ALA A 298 -17.10 34.21 65.08
CA ALA A 298 -18.13 33.72 64.15
C ALA A 298 -17.53 32.72 63.14
N LEU A 299 -18.21 31.59 62.94
CA LEU A 299 -17.77 30.43 62.15
C LEU A 299 -17.73 30.70 60.65
N SER A 300 -16.54 30.59 60.05
CA SER A 300 -16.31 30.84 58.63
C SER A 300 -16.98 29.80 57.74
N TRP A 301 -16.99 30.05 56.43
CA TRP A 301 -17.54 29.15 55.42
C TRP A 301 -16.62 27.94 55.16
N LYS A 302 -17.18 26.92 54.49
CA LYS A 302 -16.44 25.77 53.99
C LYS A 302 -15.72 26.16 52.70
N VAL A 303 -14.41 25.95 52.66
CA VAL A 303 -13.55 26.08 51.48
C VAL A 303 -13.45 24.74 50.78
N VAL A 304 -13.63 24.73 49.46
CA VAL A 304 -13.46 23.55 48.62
C VAL A 304 -12.05 23.57 48.02
N PRO A 305 -11.15 22.67 48.46
CA PRO A 305 -9.81 22.55 47.88
C PRO A 305 -9.85 22.30 46.37
N GLN A 306 -8.81 22.74 45.66
CA GLN A 306 -8.64 22.53 44.21
C GLN A 306 -7.53 21.52 43.95
N LEU A 307 -7.72 20.64 42.96
CA LEU A 307 -6.69 19.66 42.59
C LEU A 307 -5.48 20.35 41.93
N TYR A 308 -4.27 19.93 42.29
CA TYR A 308 -3.05 20.46 41.68
C TYR A 308 -2.54 19.55 40.55
N ASN A 309 -1.85 20.17 39.58
CA ASN A 309 -1.14 19.47 38.50
C ASN A 309 -1.98 18.45 37.72
N VAL A 310 -3.28 18.72 37.56
CA VAL A 310 -4.18 17.84 36.82
C VAL A 310 -3.71 17.69 35.37
N LYS A 311 -3.57 16.44 34.93
CA LYS A 311 -3.24 16.05 33.56
C LYS A 311 -4.15 14.91 33.14
N VAL A 312 -4.79 15.07 31.99
CA VAL A 312 -5.66 14.04 31.41
C VAL A 312 -5.20 13.78 29.98
N ASN A 313 -4.64 12.58 29.75
CA ASN A 313 -4.01 12.21 28.49
C ASN A 313 -4.65 10.97 27.89
N LEU A 314 -4.91 11.01 26.58
CA LEU A 314 -5.38 9.84 25.84
C LEU A 314 -4.22 8.87 25.59
N VAL A 315 -4.37 7.64 26.05
CA VAL A 315 -3.37 6.57 25.95
C VAL A 315 -3.96 5.35 25.24
N GLY A 316 -3.11 4.51 24.66
CA GLY A 316 -3.57 3.36 23.85
C GLY A 316 -3.49 3.62 22.34
N ARG A 317 -3.90 2.60 21.57
CA ARG A 317 -3.73 2.56 20.11
C ARG A 317 -4.85 3.30 19.38
N GLU A 318 -6.10 3.03 19.75
CA GLU A 318 -7.28 3.66 19.15
C GLU A 318 -7.54 5.03 19.82
N LYS A 319 -7.70 6.06 19.00
CA LYS A 319 -7.84 7.46 19.45
C LYS A 319 -8.89 8.24 18.67
N ALA A 320 -9.49 7.69 17.62
CA ALA A 320 -10.53 8.37 16.86
C ALA A 320 -11.80 8.58 17.70
N GLU A 321 -12.61 9.59 17.37
CA GLU A 321 -13.95 9.74 17.96
C GLU A 321 -14.73 8.41 17.98
N MET A 322 -15.50 8.16 19.03
CA MET A 322 -16.26 6.92 19.22
C MET A 322 -15.46 5.60 19.20
N SER A 323 -14.12 5.61 19.25
CA SER A 323 -13.33 4.37 19.43
C SER A 323 -13.30 3.93 20.89
N MET A 324 -12.98 2.66 21.13
CA MET A 324 -12.76 2.12 22.47
C MET A 324 -11.31 2.38 22.87
N SER A 325 -11.09 3.17 23.91
CA SER A 325 -9.76 3.71 24.19
C SER A 325 -9.37 3.61 25.66
N SER A 326 -8.19 4.14 25.97
CA SER A 326 -7.65 4.24 27.32
C SER A 326 -7.25 5.68 27.64
N MET A 327 -7.26 6.06 28.91
CA MET A 327 -6.90 7.41 29.34
C MET A 327 -6.14 7.34 30.65
N ALA A 328 -5.10 8.16 30.75
CA ALA A 328 -4.30 8.34 31.95
C ALA A 328 -4.65 9.69 32.60
N ILE A 329 -4.95 9.65 33.88
CA ILE A 329 -5.34 10.78 34.71
C ILE A 329 -4.30 10.89 35.82
N SER A 330 -3.64 12.05 35.92
CA SER A 330 -2.60 12.33 36.91
C SER A 330 -2.92 13.63 37.63
N TYR A 331 -2.86 13.64 38.95
CA TYR A 331 -3.13 14.85 39.76
C TYR A 331 -2.56 14.71 41.18
N MET A 332 -2.49 15.81 41.90
CA MET A 332 -2.10 15.85 43.31
C MET A 332 -3.26 16.40 44.16
N PRO A 333 -3.83 15.60 45.08
CA PRO A 333 -4.95 15.99 45.94
C PRO A 333 -4.47 16.91 47.09
N VAL A 334 -5.35 17.77 47.58
CA VAL A 334 -5.07 18.65 48.72
C VAL A 334 -5.56 18.02 50.02
N SER A 335 -6.61 17.21 49.94
CA SER A 335 -7.19 16.50 51.07
C SER A 335 -7.10 14.99 50.85
N ASP A 336 -7.15 14.22 51.94
CA ASP A 336 -7.27 12.76 51.84
C ASP A 336 -8.63 12.37 51.26
N ALA A 337 -8.64 11.38 50.38
CA ALA A 337 -9.84 10.92 49.69
C ALA A 337 -9.75 9.43 49.31
N ASP A 338 -10.89 8.81 49.03
CA ASP A 338 -11.00 7.37 48.71
C ASP A 338 -11.54 7.11 47.29
N GLU A 339 -12.10 8.13 46.65
CA GLU A 339 -12.79 8.03 45.37
C GLU A 339 -12.49 9.24 44.48
N LEU A 340 -12.24 8.99 43.19
CA LEU A 340 -12.25 9.99 42.12
C LEU A 340 -13.52 9.81 41.28
N MET A 341 -14.26 10.90 41.09
CA MET A 341 -15.31 11.02 40.10
C MET A 341 -14.81 11.91 38.95
N LEU A 342 -14.79 11.36 37.74
CA LEU A 342 -14.50 12.08 36.51
C LEU A 342 -15.78 12.18 35.67
N GLN A 343 -16.13 13.38 35.22
CA GLN A 343 -17.22 13.63 34.28
C GLN A 343 -16.68 14.30 33.02
N ALA A 344 -16.99 13.75 31.85
CA ALA A 344 -16.67 14.36 30.56
C ALA A 344 -17.83 15.26 30.10
N LEU A 345 -17.57 16.56 29.94
CA LEU A 345 -18.57 17.53 29.49
C LEU A 345 -18.51 17.74 27.97
N LEU A 346 -17.29 17.90 27.44
CA LEU A 346 -17.04 18.10 26.01
C LEU A 346 -15.83 17.28 25.55
N PRO A 347 -15.79 16.84 24.27
CA PRO A 347 -16.93 16.75 23.36
C PRO A 347 -18.04 15.83 23.90
N THR A 348 -19.30 16.02 23.50
CA THR A 348 -20.41 15.18 23.97
C THR A 348 -20.31 13.74 23.46
N GLY A 349 -20.94 12.78 24.14
CA GLY A 349 -21.05 11.40 23.67
C GLY A 349 -19.93 10.46 24.11
N PHE A 350 -19.10 10.87 25.09
CA PHE A 350 -18.33 9.92 25.86
C PHE A 350 -19.25 8.86 26.46
N ASP A 351 -18.76 7.64 26.56
CA ASP A 351 -19.49 6.53 27.17
C ASP A 351 -18.54 5.71 28.03
N PHE A 352 -18.58 5.93 29.34
CA PHE A 352 -17.77 5.18 30.31
C PHE A 352 -18.39 3.84 30.71
N THR A 353 -19.52 3.43 30.13
CA THR A 353 -20.11 2.13 30.45
C THR A 353 -19.13 1.00 30.11
N GLY A 354 -18.87 0.12 31.10
CA GLY A 354 -17.89 -0.97 30.95
C GLY A 354 -16.43 -0.58 31.16
N ALA A 355 -16.14 0.68 31.54
CA ALA A 355 -14.78 1.11 31.85
C ALA A 355 -14.14 0.29 32.98
N THR A 356 -12.85 0.01 32.84
CA THR A 356 -12.04 -0.74 33.82
C THR A 356 -10.74 -0.02 34.11
N THR A 357 -10.18 -0.20 35.31
CA THR A 357 -8.85 0.31 35.66
C THR A 357 -7.74 -0.65 35.19
N MET A 358 -6.63 -0.09 34.69
CA MET A 358 -5.41 -0.83 34.36
C MET A 358 -4.29 -0.60 35.39
N SER A 359 -4.38 0.47 36.18
CA SER A 359 -3.45 0.79 37.25
C SER A 359 -3.70 -0.07 38.50
N SER A 360 -2.64 -0.59 39.12
CA SER A 360 -2.71 -1.39 40.34
C SER A 360 -3.24 -0.59 41.53
N GLY A 361 -4.16 -1.17 42.31
CA GLY A 361 -4.70 -0.53 43.52
C GLY A 361 -5.91 0.37 43.29
N HIS A 362 -6.41 0.48 42.05
CA HIS A 362 -7.59 1.26 41.70
C HIS A 362 -8.70 0.37 41.13
N GLU A 363 -9.95 0.70 41.43
CA GLU A 363 -11.13 -0.09 41.03
C GLU A 363 -12.22 0.84 40.49
N VAL A 364 -12.80 0.53 39.32
CA VAL A 364 -14.00 1.25 38.85
C VAL A 364 -15.21 0.74 39.62
N ILE A 365 -15.84 1.63 40.39
CA ILE A 365 -16.97 1.28 41.26
C ILE A 365 -18.33 1.60 40.64
N ALA A 366 -18.39 2.58 39.73
CA ALA A 366 -19.59 2.89 38.97
C ALA A 366 -19.25 3.58 37.66
N THR A 367 -20.05 3.29 36.63
CA THR A 367 -19.93 3.88 35.30
C THR A 367 -21.29 4.38 34.83
N SER A 368 -21.27 5.41 33.99
CA SER A 368 -22.41 5.94 33.25
C SER A 368 -21.89 6.41 31.88
N VAL A 369 -22.76 7.05 31.09
CA VAL A 369 -22.40 7.61 29.78
C VAL A 369 -21.29 8.65 29.96
N GLU A 370 -21.50 9.68 30.76
CA GLU A 370 -20.55 10.80 30.89
C GLU A 370 -19.69 10.76 32.16
N THR A 371 -19.95 9.84 33.10
CA THR A 371 -19.25 9.79 34.39
C THR A 371 -18.61 8.44 34.67
N VAL A 372 -17.41 8.45 35.25
CA VAL A 372 -16.77 7.28 35.86
C VAL A 372 -16.38 7.59 37.30
N ARG A 373 -16.66 6.64 38.20
CA ARG A 373 -16.28 6.69 39.61
C ARG A 373 -15.27 5.59 39.90
N ILE A 374 -14.14 5.97 40.48
CA ILE A 374 -12.97 5.12 40.66
C ILE A 374 -12.58 5.18 42.13
N ARG A 375 -12.58 4.03 42.79
CA ARG A 375 -12.01 3.88 44.14
C ARG A 375 -10.49 3.89 44.03
N ALA A 376 -9.86 4.82 44.73
CA ALA A 376 -8.43 5.00 44.81
C ALA A 376 -8.09 5.68 46.14
N ALA A 377 -7.22 5.06 46.94
CA ALA A 377 -6.77 5.67 48.19
C ALA A 377 -5.80 6.83 47.88
N MET A 378 -6.15 8.04 48.30
CA MET A 378 -5.43 9.27 48.01
C MET A 378 -5.01 9.94 49.31
N TYR A 379 -3.74 10.34 49.37
CA TYR A 379 -3.18 11.06 50.50
C TYR A 379 -2.80 12.47 50.06
N SER A 380 -3.08 13.45 50.91
CA SER A 380 -2.75 14.86 50.69
C SER A 380 -1.30 15.04 50.21
N ALA A 381 -1.12 15.86 49.17
CA ALA A 381 0.16 16.19 48.54
C ALA A 381 0.93 15.02 47.90
N VAL A 382 0.32 13.83 47.73
CA VAL A 382 0.91 12.70 47.03
C VAL A 382 0.33 12.58 45.61
N ASN A 383 1.17 12.52 44.58
CA ASN A 383 0.70 12.38 43.20
C ASN A 383 -0.01 11.04 42.97
N VAL A 384 -1.18 11.08 42.32
CA VAL A 384 -2.02 9.93 42.01
C VAL A 384 -2.07 9.75 40.50
N ASP A 385 -1.78 8.54 40.02
CA ASP A 385 -1.78 8.18 38.60
C ASP A 385 -2.78 7.04 38.35
N ILE A 386 -3.88 7.33 37.66
CA ILE A 386 -4.95 6.38 37.35
C ILE A 386 -4.99 6.17 35.84
N VAL A 387 -5.03 4.90 35.41
CA VAL A 387 -5.23 4.55 34.01
C VAL A 387 -6.54 3.78 33.87
N ILE A 388 -7.46 4.31 33.07
CA ILE A 388 -8.73 3.66 32.71
C ILE A 388 -8.69 3.20 31.25
N ALA A 389 -9.44 2.13 30.96
CA ALA A 389 -9.58 1.54 29.64
C ALA A 389 -11.02 1.04 29.42
N ASN A 390 -11.31 0.56 28.20
CA ASN A 390 -12.60 -0.02 27.82
C ASN A 390 -13.77 0.96 27.95
N PHE A 391 -13.58 2.22 27.53
CA PHE A 391 -14.64 3.21 27.38
C PHE A 391 -14.62 3.81 25.98
N ARG A 392 -15.77 4.33 25.53
CA ARG A 392 -15.92 4.95 24.21
C ARG A 392 -15.65 6.45 24.28
N LEU A 393 -14.86 6.95 23.32
CA LEU A 393 -14.58 8.39 23.19
C LEU A 393 -15.79 9.17 22.67
N GLY A 394 -15.78 10.50 22.92
CA GLY A 394 -16.80 11.43 22.45
C GLY A 394 -16.96 11.51 20.94
N MET A 395 -18.00 12.21 20.50
CA MET A 395 -18.34 12.44 19.09
C MET A 395 -17.72 13.74 18.56
N ASN A 396 -17.52 13.82 17.25
CA ASN A 396 -17.08 14.98 16.47
C ASN A 396 -15.64 15.47 16.72
N GLY A 397 -14.93 14.94 17.72
CA GLY A 397 -13.60 15.40 18.10
C GLY A 397 -13.59 16.82 18.72
N GLY A 398 -12.39 17.34 19.03
CA GLY A 398 -12.19 18.67 19.59
C GLY A 398 -11.58 18.69 20.99
N ASN A 399 -11.49 19.88 21.59
CA ASN A 399 -10.88 20.06 22.91
C ASN A 399 -11.76 19.43 24.00
N THR A 400 -11.12 18.71 24.94
CA THR A 400 -11.82 18.08 26.04
C THR A 400 -12.03 19.01 27.22
N VAL A 401 -13.17 18.85 27.89
CA VAL A 401 -13.50 19.54 29.13
C VAL A 401 -14.01 18.51 30.14
N PHE A 402 -13.37 18.46 31.31
CA PHE A 402 -13.70 17.49 32.36
C PHE A 402 -14.03 18.18 33.69
N ASN A 403 -14.88 17.55 34.50
CA ASN A 403 -14.96 17.82 35.93
C ASN A 403 -14.32 16.67 36.71
N LEU A 404 -13.48 16.99 37.68
CA LEU A 404 -12.85 16.04 38.57
C LEU A 404 -13.27 16.37 40.00
N VAL A 405 -13.77 15.39 40.74
CA VAL A 405 -14.20 15.56 42.13
C VAL A 405 -13.69 14.38 42.95
N THR A 406 -13.00 14.64 44.05
CA THR A 406 -12.57 13.60 45.00
C THR A 406 -13.55 13.50 46.17
N LYS A 407 -13.77 12.29 46.67
CA LYS A 407 -14.71 12.00 47.77
C LYS A 407 -14.13 11.00 48.77
N LEU A 408 -14.59 11.11 50.02
CA LEU A 408 -14.42 10.05 51.02
C LEU A 408 -15.43 8.92 50.79
N ASN A 409 -15.20 7.75 51.39
CA ASN A 409 -16.10 6.59 51.33
C ASN A 409 -17.55 6.89 51.78
N ASN A 410 -17.75 7.89 52.64
CA ASN A 410 -19.08 8.34 53.08
C ASN A 410 -19.78 9.30 52.09
N GLY A 411 -19.16 9.58 50.94
CA GLY A 411 -19.69 10.46 49.90
C GLY A 411 -19.40 11.95 50.08
N VAL A 412 -18.71 12.34 51.15
CA VAL A 412 -18.32 13.75 51.38
C VAL A 412 -17.30 14.18 50.33
N GLN A 413 -17.61 15.27 49.62
CA GLN A 413 -16.70 15.90 48.67
C GLN A 413 -15.52 16.56 49.39
N MET A 414 -14.33 16.26 48.87
CA MET A 414 -13.04 16.71 49.40
C MET A 414 -12.44 17.80 48.51
N ASP A 415 -11.95 17.45 47.32
CA ASP A 415 -11.35 18.38 46.36
C ASP A 415 -12.18 18.43 45.05
N GLU A 416 -12.06 19.52 44.29
CA GLU A 416 -12.66 19.63 42.95
C GLU A 416 -11.76 20.36 41.95
N GLU A 417 -11.90 20.02 40.67
CA GLU A 417 -11.42 20.79 39.52
C GLU A 417 -12.51 20.74 38.46
N ASN A 418 -13.31 21.82 38.37
CA ASN A 418 -14.45 21.91 37.47
C ASN A 418 -14.06 22.65 36.18
N ASN A 419 -14.62 22.24 35.04
CA ASN A 419 -14.33 22.78 33.71
C ASN A 419 -12.84 22.72 33.33
N PHE A 420 -12.15 21.65 33.70
CA PHE A 420 -10.75 21.42 33.35
C PHE A 420 -10.57 21.31 31.83
N GLN A 421 -9.91 22.31 31.23
CA GLN A 421 -9.62 22.35 29.78
C GLN A 421 -8.20 21.89 29.42
N GLY A 422 -7.37 21.53 30.40
CA GLY A 422 -5.99 21.08 30.20
C GLY A 422 -5.85 19.62 29.79
N GLY A 423 -6.93 19.00 29.29
CA GLY A 423 -6.95 17.64 28.80
C GLY A 423 -6.30 17.50 27.42
N PHE A 424 -6.67 16.43 26.70
CA PHE A 424 -6.23 16.20 25.33
C PHE A 424 -7.23 16.77 24.32
N ARG A 425 -6.78 17.05 23.10
CA ARG A 425 -7.68 17.25 21.96
C ARG A 425 -8.08 15.89 21.41
N LEU A 426 -9.37 15.56 21.47
CA LEU A 426 -9.92 14.33 20.89
C LEU A 426 -9.82 14.38 19.36
N PRO A 427 -9.11 13.44 18.71
CA PRO A 427 -9.11 13.32 17.26
C PRO A 427 -10.50 13.02 16.69
N GLY A 428 -10.81 13.63 15.54
CA GLY A 428 -11.90 13.19 14.66
C GLY A 428 -11.60 11.85 14.00
N ARG A 429 -12.53 11.35 13.18
CA ARG A 429 -12.44 10.04 12.53
C ARG A 429 -12.36 10.17 11.03
N VAL A 430 -11.38 9.48 10.44
CA VAL A 430 -11.35 9.17 9.01
C VAL A 430 -12.15 7.89 8.80
N ARG A 431 -13.30 7.98 8.13
CA ARG A 431 -14.10 6.81 7.76
C ARG A 431 -13.81 6.44 6.32
N VAL A 432 -13.21 5.27 6.10
CA VAL A 432 -13.00 4.72 4.76
C VAL A 432 -14.31 4.04 4.34
N LEU A 433 -14.98 4.60 3.31
CA LEU A 433 -16.23 4.12 2.75
C LEU A 433 -16.03 2.96 1.77
N GLY A 434 -14.88 2.94 1.09
CA GLY A 434 -14.55 1.92 0.10
C GLY A 434 -13.08 1.99 -0.30
N LYS A 435 -12.54 0.85 -0.74
CA LYS A 435 -11.16 0.71 -1.22
C LYS A 435 -11.14 -0.12 -2.50
N SER A 436 -10.28 0.21 -3.44
CA SER A 436 -10.01 -0.61 -4.62
C SER A 436 -8.55 -0.51 -5.04
N ILE A 437 -8.04 -1.58 -5.65
CA ILE A 437 -6.72 -1.63 -6.27
C ILE A 437 -6.86 -2.01 -7.74
N SER A 438 -6.11 -1.35 -8.60
CA SER A 438 -6.06 -1.63 -10.03
C SER A 438 -4.62 -1.84 -10.47
N SER A 439 -4.35 -2.91 -11.20
CA SER A 439 -3.07 -3.09 -11.89
C SER A 439 -2.89 -1.99 -12.94
N LEU A 440 -1.65 -1.72 -13.35
CA LEU A 440 -1.41 -0.79 -14.46
C LEU A 440 -2.08 -1.24 -15.77
N PHE A 441 -2.27 -2.54 -15.97
CA PHE A 441 -2.97 -3.10 -17.12
C PHE A 441 -4.46 -2.72 -17.16
N LYS A 442 -5.11 -2.61 -16.00
CA LYS A 442 -6.52 -2.17 -15.89
C LYS A 442 -6.74 -0.72 -16.35
N LEU A 443 -5.68 0.09 -16.41
CA LEU A 443 -5.77 1.50 -16.83
C LEU A 443 -5.93 1.66 -18.34
N ASP A 444 -5.41 0.73 -19.14
CA ASP A 444 -5.55 0.72 -20.60
C ASP A 444 -6.02 -0.66 -21.12
N PRO A 445 -7.32 -0.96 -21.01
CA PRO A 445 -7.87 -2.23 -21.48
C PRO A 445 -7.78 -2.43 -22.99
N VAL A 446 -7.60 -1.36 -23.78
CA VAL A 446 -7.47 -1.45 -25.23
C VAL A 446 -6.12 -2.01 -25.62
N LEU A 447 -5.06 -1.55 -24.93
CA LEU A 447 -3.70 -2.08 -25.12
C LEU A 447 -3.50 -3.44 -24.44
N PHE A 448 -4.17 -3.68 -23.30
CA PHE A 448 -4.04 -4.92 -22.51
C PHE A 448 -5.37 -5.66 -22.35
N PRO A 449 -5.95 -6.22 -23.43
CA PRO A 449 -7.32 -6.77 -23.41
C PRO A 449 -7.49 -8.01 -22.50
N VAL A 450 -6.42 -8.77 -22.25
CA VAL A 450 -6.45 -9.95 -21.37
C VAL A 450 -6.02 -9.57 -19.95
N ALA A 451 -4.82 -9.02 -19.78
CA ALA A 451 -4.27 -8.70 -18.45
C ALA A 451 -5.11 -7.67 -17.66
N SER A 452 -5.88 -6.80 -18.34
CA SER A 452 -6.81 -5.87 -17.68
C SER A 452 -8.00 -6.55 -17.00
N LEU A 453 -8.29 -7.81 -17.30
CA LEU A 453 -9.40 -8.56 -16.68
C LEU A 453 -9.06 -9.12 -15.30
N TRP A 454 -7.79 -9.09 -14.89
CA TRP A 454 -7.28 -9.83 -13.73
C TRP A 454 -6.78 -8.93 -12.61
N GLU A 455 -6.69 -9.48 -11.41
CA GLU A 455 -6.37 -8.74 -10.20
C GLU A 455 -4.88 -8.35 -10.12
N ALA A 456 -4.60 -7.36 -9.27
CA ALA A 456 -3.25 -6.85 -9.08
C ALA A 456 -2.33 -7.90 -8.43
N ARG A 457 -1.14 -8.10 -9.03
CA ARG A 457 -0.16 -9.07 -8.54
C ARG A 457 0.67 -8.50 -7.41
N MET A 458 1.19 -9.40 -6.57
CA MET A 458 2.21 -9.09 -5.57
C MET A 458 3.53 -8.65 -6.23
N GLY A 459 4.21 -7.67 -5.63
CA GLY A 459 5.51 -7.18 -6.07
C GLY A 459 5.50 -6.26 -7.30
N GLU A 460 4.32 -5.87 -7.80
CA GLU A 460 4.16 -5.05 -9.01
C GLU A 460 3.58 -3.66 -8.71
N ASP A 461 3.71 -2.77 -9.68
CA ASP A 461 3.13 -1.43 -9.59
C ASP A 461 1.61 -1.49 -9.82
N ALA A 462 0.87 -0.75 -9.00
CA ALA A 462 -0.58 -0.66 -9.01
C ALA A 462 -1.05 0.75 -8.59
N VAL A 463 -2.32 1.05 -8.83
CA VAL A 463 -2.99 2.26 -8.34
C VAL A 463 -4.02 1.86 -7.29
N VAL A 464 -3.97 2.51 -6.13
CA VAL A 464 -4.92 2.30 -5.05
C VAL A 464 -5.81 3.52 -4.88
N ASP A 465 -7.07 3.24 -4.59
CA ASP A 465 -8.11 4.23 -4.39
C ASP A 465 -8.76 4.02 -3.02
N PHE A 466 -8.85 5.09 -2.23
CA PHE A 466 -9.60 5.12 -0.99
C PHE A 466 -10.68 6.19 -1.05
N SER A 467 -11.93 5.79 -0.84
CA SER A 467 -13.03 6.72 -0.62
C SER A 467 -13.19 6.95 0.87
N PHE A 468 -13.11 8.19 1.34
CA PHE A 468 -13.18 8.51 2.76
C PHE A 468 -13.96 9.79 3.08
N THR A 469 -14.41 9.91 4.34
CA THR A 469 -15.02 11.11 4.92
C THR A 469 -14.35 11.45 6.24
N LEU A 470 -14.35 12.73 6.62
CA LEU A 470 -13.83 13.22 7.90
C LEU A 470 -14.98 13.62 8.84
N THR A 471 -14.70 13.67 10.15
CA THR A 471 -15.64 14.27 11.12
C THR A 471 -15.22 15.65 11.60
N MET A 472 -13.93 15.97 11.55
CA MET A 472 -13.42 17.33 11.71
C MET A 472 -12.91 17.88 10.37
N THR A 473 -13.13 19.18 10.12
CA THR A 473 -12.61 19.88 8.93
C THR A 473 -11.09 19.83 8.91
N ALA A 474 -10.50 19.32 7.83
CA ALA A 474 -9.07 19.50 7.58
C ALA A 474 -8.83 20.87 6.96
N SER A 475 -8.04 21.72 7.61
CA SER A 475 -7.79 23.09 7.15
C SER A 475 -6.70 23.16 6.06
N ILE A 476 -6.66 24.27 5.33
CA ILE A 476 -5.57 24.57 4.39
C ILE A 476 -4.25 24.57 5.16
N GLY A 477 -3.23 23.88 4.61
CA GLY A 477 -1.92 23.72 5.23
C GLY A 477 -1.77 22.45 6.09
N ASN A 478 -2.87 21.78 6.44
CA ASN A 478 -2.82 20.51 7.16
C ASN A 478 -2.20 19.41 6.28
N MET A 479 -1.62 18.40 6.90
CA MET A 479 -0.91 17.32 6.25
C MET A 479 -1.77 16.06 6.25
N LEU A 480 -2.13 15.55 5.08
CA LEU A 480 -2.71 14.21 4.91
C LEU A 480 -1.57 13.18 4.88
N ARG A 481 -1.52 12.32 5.89
CA ARG A 481 -0.59 11.19 5.99
C ARG A 481 -1.30 9.89 5.65
N ILE A 482 -0.76 9.16 4.67
CA ILE A 482 -1.18 7.82 4.30
C ILE A 482 -0.01 6.89 4.58
N ARG A 483 -0.24 5.83 5.36
CA ARG A 483 0.82 4.93 5.81
C ARG A 483 0.39 3.47 5.71
N ALA A 484 1.17 2.69 4.97
CA ALA A 484 1.05 1.25 4.83
C ALA A 484 2.46 0.66 4.60
N PRO A 485 3.21 0.35 5.68
CA PRO A 485 4.63 -0.02 5.60
C PRO A 485 4.98 -1.17 4.64
N PRO A 486 4.15 -2.21 4.43
CA PRO A 486 4.44 -3.25 3.43
C PRO A 486 4.39 -2.75 1.98
N TYR A 487 3.58 -1.73 1.70
CA TYR A 487 3.49 -1.13 0.37
C TYR A 487 4.60 -0.09 0.17
N ASP A 488 5.06 0.07 -1.07
CA ASP A 488 5.95 1.18 -1.42
C ASP A 488 5.13 2.30 -2.08
N LEU A 489 4.89 3.39 -1.35
CA LEU A 489 4.04 4.50 -1.82
C LEU A 489 4.83 5.45 -2.71
N LYS A 490 4.31 5.75 -3.91
CA LYS A 490 4.97 6.65 -4.87
C LYS A 490 4.29 8.02 -4.88
N PRO A 491 5.06 9.11 -5.08
CA PRO A 491 4.50 10.46 -5.16
C PRO A 491 3.73 10.71 -6.48
N THR A 492 4.01 9.93 -7.52
CA THR A 492 3.37 10.03 -8.83
C THR A 492 1.93 9.56 -8.80
N GLY A 493 1.04 10.28 -9.48
CA GLY A 493 -0.38 9.90 -9.58
C GLY A 493 -1.21 10.18 -8.33
N PHE A 494 -0.64 10.86 -7.33
CA PHE A 494 -1.37 11.28 -6.14
C PHE A 494 -2.41 12.34 -6.49
N THR A 495 -3.69 12.05 -6.23
CA THR A 495 -4.80 12.98 -6.46
C THR A 495 -5.87 12.81 -5.40
N ILE A 496 -6.55 13.91 -5.05
CA ILE A 496 -7.70 13.92 -4.16
C ILE A 496 -8.85 14.56 -4.92
N ILE A 497 -9.98 13.85 -5.03
CA ILE A 497 -11.16 14.28 -5.79
C ILE A 497 -12.39 14.22 -4.89
N GLN A 498 -13.18 15.28 -4.85
CA GLN A 498 -14.47 15.26 -4.18
C GLN A 498 -15.48 14.46 -5.01
N GLN A 499 -16.11 13.43 -4.44
CA GLN A 499 -16.92 12.48 -5.22
C GLN A 499 -18.22 13.07 -5.78
N ASN A 500 -18.79 14.08 -5.14
CA ASN A 500 -20.07 14.67 -5.58
C ASN A 500 -19.92 15.66 -6.74
N SER A 501 -18.84 16.45 -6.75
CA SER A 501 -18.62 17.49 -7.77
C SER A 501 -17.57 17.10 -8.82
N GLY A 502 -16.68 16.16 -8.49
CA GLY A 502 -15.51 15.85 -9.32
C GLY A 502 -14.38 16.87 -9.18
N ASP A 503 -14.50 17.83 -8.25
CA ASP A 503 -13.48 18.86 -8.04
C ASP A 503 -12.22 18.26 -7.45
N ILE A 504 -11.07 18.71 -7.95
CA ILE A 504 -9.75 18.29 -7.47
C ILE A 504 -9.38 19.15 -6.25
N VAL A 505 -9.15 18.51 -5.11
CA VAL A 505 -8.60 19.15 -3.92
C VAL A 505 -7.09 19.29 -4.12
N THR A 506 -6.61 20.53 -4.25
CA THR A 506 -5.18 20.79 -4.46
C THR A 506 -4.38 20.31 -3.25
N ALA A 507 -3.32 19.56 -3.49
CA ALA A 507 -2.43 19.06 -2.45
C ALA A 507 -1.01 18.85 -3.00
N GLU A 508 0.00 19.14 -2.19
CA GLU A 508 1.42 19.03 -2.53
C GLU A 508 2.04 17.87 -1.76
N VAL A 509 2.59 16.87 -2.46
CA VAL A 509 3.30 15.75 -1.80
C VAL A 509 4.63 16.25 -1.26
N ILE A 510 4.81 16.23 0.06
CA ILE A 510 6.05 16.66 0.72
C ILE A 510 7.05 15.51 0.79
N SER A 511 6.57 14.31 1.11
CA SER A 511 7.42 13.12 1.24
C SER A 511 6.66 11.86 0.82
N ALA A 512 7.40 10.92 0.25
CA ALA A 512 6.95 9.57 -0.06
C ALA A 512 8.15 8.64 0.11
N SER A 513 8.19 7.88 1.20
CA SER A 513 9.29 6.96 1.51
C SER A 513 8.85 5.89 2.51
N SER A 514 9.32 4.66 2.33
CA SER A 514 9.16 3.56 3.32
C SER A 514 7.70 3.27 3.70
N GLY A 515 6.81 3.23 2.71
CA GLY A 515 5.38 2.95 2.92
C GLY A 515 4.62 4.07 3.62
N GLU A 516 5.15 5.30 3.61
CA GLU A 516 4.48 6.50 4.09
C GLU A 516 4.50 7.59 3.02
N LEU A 517 3.36 8.24 2.81
CA LEU A 517 3.18 9.39 1.94
C LEU A 517 2.52 10.51 2.73
N VAL A 518 3.10 11.70 2.69
CA VAL A 518 2.59 12.88 3.39
C VAL A 518 2.39 14.02 2.40
N ALA A 519 1.15 14.51 2.29
CA ALA A 519 0.77 15.57 1.37
C ALA A 519 0.17 16.77 2.13
N ARG A 520 0.59 17.99 1.78
CA ARG A 520 0.04 19.24 2.33
C ARG A 520 -1.19 19.66 1.56
N LEU A 521 -2.29 19.89 2.24
CA LEU A 521 -3.54 20.34 1.65
C LEU A 521 -3.46 21.81 1.24
N GLY A 522 -3.78 22.13 -0.01
CA GLY A 522 -3.96 23.49 -0.53
C GLY A 522 -5.41 23.99 -0.42
N MET A 523 -6.35 23.10 -0.12
CA MET A 523 -7.77 23.38 0.09
C MET A 523 -8.29 22.63 1.33
N SER A 524 -9.33 23.17 1.97
CA SER A 524 -9.98 22.51 3.10
C SER A 524 -10.79 21.30 2.67
N ILE A 525 -10.76 20.24 3.48
CA ILE A 525 -11.64 19.07 3.34
C ILE A 525 -12.71 19.15 4.42
N PHE A 526 -13.96 19.34 4.01
CA PHE A 526 -15.09 19.50 4.93
C PHE A 526 -15.60 18.16 5.47
N PRO A 527 -16.15 18.15 6.70
CA PRO A 527 -16.67 16.93 7.32
C PRO A 527 -17.89 16.40 6.59
N ALA A 528 -18.13 15.09 6.69
CA ALA A 528 -19.24 14.35 6.06
C ALA A 528 -19.33 14.44 4.52
N VAL A 529 -18.30 14.97 3.84
CA VAL A 529 -18.19 14.98 2.38
C VAL A 529 -17.24 13.88 1.92
N ALA A 530 -17.69 13.04 0.98
CA ALA A 530 -16.91 11.93 0.45
C ALA A 530 -15.83 12.42 -0.54
N HIS A 531 -14.59 12.01 -0.28
CA HIS A 531 -13.43 12.28 -1.11
C HIS A 531 -12.78 10.97 -1.53
N LYS A 532 -12.26 10.91 -2.74
CA LYS A 532 -11.47 9.81 -3.27
C LYS A 532 -10.01 10.24 -3.32
N VAL A 533 -9.13 9.56 -2.59
CA VAL A 533 -7.68 9.68 -2.78
C VAL A 533 -7.20 8.53 -3.65
N SER A 534 -6.42 8.86 -4.68
CA SER A 534 -5.82 7.90 -5.61
C SER A 534 -4.31 8.07 -5.56
N LEU A 535 -3.54 6.99 -5.48
CA LEU A 535 -2.07 7.04 -5.49
C LEU A 535 -1.44 5.78 -6.10
N ALA A 536 -0.26 5.93 -6.68
CA ALA A 536 0.51 4.80 -7.21
C ALA A 536 1.33 4.12 -6.10
N VAL A 537 1.39 2.80 -6.14
CA VAL A 537 2.08 1.98 -5.14
C VAL A 537 2.79 0.81 -5.80
N LYS A 538 3.83 0.28 -5.15
CA LYS A 538 4.30 -1.08 -5.39
C LYS A 538 3.69 -2.01 -4.35
N THR A 539 3.05 -3.07 -4.79
CA THR A 539 2.37 -4.03 -3.91
C THR A 539 3.37 -4.90 -3.14
N PRO A 540 3.07 -5.26 -1.88
CA PRO A 540 3.88 -6.18 -1.09
C PRO A 540 3.79 -7.63 -1.59
N ASN A 541 4.74 -8.46 -1.15
CA ASN A 541 4.66 -9.91 -1.23
C ASN A 541 4.00 -10.49 0.04
N VAL A 542 2.83 -9.97 0.39
CA VAL A 542 2.07 -10.36 1.59
C VAL A 542 0.69 -10.85 1.13
N PRO A 543 0.37 -12.14 1.34
CA PRO A 543 -0.86 -12.73 0.80
C PRO A 543 -2.12 -12.30 1.57
N ASN A 544 -1.99 -12.04 2.88
CA ASN A 544 -3.13 -11.70 3.73
C ASN A 544 -3.30 -10.17 3.85
N PRO A 545 -4.50 -9.63 3.52
CA PRO A 545 -4.78 -8.20 3.66
C PRO A 545 -4.60 -7.63 5.09
N THR A 546 -4.80 -8.45 6.11
CA THR A 546 -4.69 -8.07 7.53
C THR A 546 -3.26 -7.81 7.98
N ASP A 547 -2.28 -8.36 7.27
CA ASP A 547 -0.86 -8.15 7.56
C ASP A 547 -0.35 -6.84 6.93
N ALA A 548 -1.18 -6.17 6.13
CA ALA A 548 -0.84 -4.94 5.41
C ALA A 548 -1.91 -3.84 5.59
N MET A 549 -2.21 -3.53 6.85
CA MET A 549 -3.12 -2.47 7.27
C MET A 549 -2.64 -1.06 6.84
N TRP A 550 -3.61 -0.15 6.68
CA TRP A 550 -3.44 1.22 6.22
C TRP A 550 -3.92 2.20 7.31
N ALA A 551 -3.09 3.19 7.61
CA ALA A 551 -3.51 4.43 8.28
C ALA A 551 -3.75 5.54 7.26
N VAL A 552 -4.82 6.28 7.51
CA VAL A 552 -5.11 7.56 6.86
C VAL A 552 -5.39 8.56 7.96
N GLU A 553 -4.57 9.61 8.02
CA GLU A 553 -4.56 10.58 9.11
C GLU A 553 -4.39 11.99 8.59
N VAL A 554 -5.02 12.94 9.28
CA VAL A 554 -4.84 14.38 9.05
C VAL A 554 -4.08 14.95 10.23
N LEU A 555 -2.97 15.64 9.95
CA LEU A 555 -2.08 16.23 10.94
C LEU A 555 -2.05 17.74 10.78
N ASP A 556 -2.01 18.46 11.89
CA ASP A 556 -1.93 19.93 11.95
C ASP A 556 -0.67 20.41 12.70
N GLY A 557 0.27 19.49 12.98
CA GLY A 557 1.47 19.74 13.76
C GLY A 557 1.31 19.49 15.28
N GLY A 558 0.10 19.14 15.74
CA GLY A 558 -0.14 18.75 17.14
C GLY A 558 0.40 17.36 17.49
N LEU A 559 0.39 17.04 18.80
CA LEU A 559 0.80 15.72 19.31
C LEU A 559 -0.14 14.59 18.89
N LEU A 560 -1.42 14.91 18.72
CA LEU A 560 -2.46 13.99 18.25
C LEU A 560 -2.96 14.45 16.88
N ALA A 561 -3.25 13.48 16.01
CA ALA A 561 -3.87 13.74 14.72
C ALA A 561 -5.18 14.50 14.89
N GLU A 562 -5.52 15.33 13.91
CA GLU A 562 -6.81 16.01 13.84
C GLU A 562 -7.92 15.05 13.43
N ASN A 563 -7.63 14.13 12.50
CA ASN A 563 -8.48 12.99 12.18
C ASN A 563 -7.63 11.73 12.00
N THR A 564 -8.10 10.57 12.45
CA THR A 564 -7.42 9.27 12.23
C THR A 564 -8.42 8.15 11.99
N ASN A 565 -7.99 7.09 11.29
CA ASN A 565 -8.72 5.81 11.18
C ASN A 565 -8.16 4.74 12.13
N ASP A 566 -7.27 5.11 13.05
CA ASP A 566 -6.59 4.22 14.02
C ASP A 566 -5.84 3.04 13.37
N TYR A 567 -5.36 3.18 12.13
CA TYR A 567 -4.66 2.11 11.41
C TYR A 567 -5.52 0.84 11.21
N MET A 568 -6.86 1.00 11.14
CA MET A 568 -7.82 -0.11 11.07
C MET A 568 -8.26 -0.49 9.65
N THR A 569 -7.74 0.14 8.60
CA THR A 569 -8.13 -0.19 7.22
C THR A 569 -7.29 -1.35 6.71
N GLU A 570 -7.88 -2.52 6.47
CA GLU A 570 -7.16 -3.67 5.90
C GLU A 570 -6.59 -3.37 4.50
N GLY A 571 -5.54 -4.11 4.11
CA GLY A 571 -4.93 -4.05 2.78
C GLY A 571 -5.81 -4.60 1.67
N PHE A 572 -5.22 -4.84 0.50
CA PHE A 572 -5.92 -5.35 -0.67
C PHE A 572 -5.72 -6.85 -0.85
N GLN A 573 -6.70 -7.53 -1.45
CA GLN A 573 -6.51 -8.90 -1.92
C GLN A 573 -5.59 -8.85 -3.13
N LEU A 574 -4.40 -9.44 -2.98
CA LEU A 574 -3.40 -9.53 -4.04
C LEU A 574 -3.32 -10.97 -4.52
N VAL A 575 -2.92 -11.15 -5.78
CA VAL A 575 -2.73 -12.46 -6.39
C VAL A 575 -1.26 -12.71 -6.71
N ASP A 576 -0.86 -13.97 -6.83
CA ASP A 576 0.53 -14.33 -7.09
C ASP A 576 0.95 -14.10 -8.55
N ARG A 577 2.25 -13.95 -8.77
CA ARG A 577 2.87 -13.92 -10.10
C ARG A 577 3.33 -15.31 -10.48
N VAL A 578 2.40 -16.09 -11.02
CA VAL A 578 2.71 -17.41 -11.57
C VAL A 578 3.50 -17.27 -12.87
N GLU A 579 4.32 -18.28 -13.19
CA GLU A 579 5.11 -18.30 -14.42
C GLU A 579 4.54 -19.32 -15.40
N LEU A 580 4.44 -18.91 -16.67
CA LEU A 580 4.04 -19.74 -17.78
C LEU A 580 5.20 -19.83 -18.77
N THR A 581 5.42 -21.01 -19.33
CA THR A 581 6.26 -21.16 -20.52
C THR A 581 5.60 -22.16 -21.45
N ILE A 582 5.43 -21.80 -22.72
CA ILE A 582 4.87 -22.69 -23.73
C ILE A 582 5.83 -22.83 -24.91
N ARG A 583 6.11 -24.07 -25.30
CA ARG A 583 7.06 -24.39 -26.38
C ARG A 583 6.49 -25.44 -27.31
N ALA A 584 6.69 -25.27 -28.60
CA ALA A 584 6.36 -26.28 -29.59
C ALA A 584 7.61 -26.64 -30.40
N ALA A 585 7.89 -27.94 -30.55
CA ALA A 585 9.03 -28.40 -31.33
C ALA A 585 8.88 -28.06 -32.82
N LYS A 586 7.64 -28.13 -33.33
CA LYS A 586 7.25 -27.80 -34.70
C LYS A 586 6.00 -26.93 -34.64
N SER A 587 5.85 -25.98 -35.54
CA SER A 587 4.72 -25.06 -35.55
C SER A 587 4.30 -24.63 -36.97
N PRO A 588 4.03 -25.59 -37.89
CA PRO A 588 3.59 -25.26 -39.24
C PRO A 588 2.24 -24.52 -39.21
N PRO A 589 1.93 -23.69 -40.21
CA PRO A 589 0.67 -22.94 -40.27
C PRO A 589 -0.56 -23.84 -40.41
N LEU A 590 -1.67 -23.45 -39.78
CA LEU A 590 -2.97 -24.14 -39.84
C LEU A 590 -2.96 -25.61 -39.39
N ALA A 591 -1.90 -26.05 -38.71
CA ALA A 591 -1.72 -27.42 -38.26
C ALA A 591 -2.10 -27.60 -36.79
N GLU A 592 -2.41 -28.84 -36.44
CA GLU A 592 -2.51 -29.27 -35.05
C GLU A 592 -1.10 -29.62 -34.56
N VAL A 593 -0.72 -29.04 -33.43
CA VAL A 593 0.63 -29.08 -32.89
C VAL A 593 0.56 -29.41 -31.42
N ASP A 594 1.44 -30.31 -31.00
CA ASP A 594 1.62 -30.65 -29.60
C ASP A 594 2.62 -29.65 -28.99
N ALA A 595 2.15 -28.86 -28.02
CA ALA A 595 2.90 -27.84 -27.31
C ALA A 595 3.11 -28.26 -25.85
N GLU A 596 4.37 -28.19 -25.42
CA GLU A 596 4.76 -28.42 -24.04
C GLU A 596 4.53 -27.15 -23.21
N VAL A 597 3.87 -27.31 -22.08
CA VAL A 597 3.53 -26.24 -21.13
C VAL A 597 4.23 -26.53 -19.81
N THR A 598 4.98 -25.54 -19.34
CA THR A 598 5.54 -25.50 -17.99
C THR A 598 4.83 -24.42 -17.20
N PHE A 599 4.42 -24.75 -15.98
CA PHE A 599 3.72 -23.82 -15.10
C PHE A 599 4.35 -23.85 -13.70
N ASP A 600 4.76 -22.69 -13.19
CA ASP A 600 5.22 -22.54 -11.81
C ASP A 600 4.14 -21.82 -11.00
N PRO A 601 3.46 -22.51 -10.07
CA PRO A 601 2.44 -21.90 -9.22
C PRO A 601 3.02 -20.91 -8.19
N LYS A 602 4.35 -20.87 -7.98
CA LYS A 602 4.99 -20.09 -6.91
C LYS A 602 4.37 -20.41 -5.54
N SER A 603 3.73 -19.43 -4.89
CA SER A 603 3.02 -19.60 -3.62
C SER A 603 1.50 -19.81 -3.80
N ALA A 604 0.98 -19.64 -5.01
CA ALA A 604 -0.39 -20.01 -5.34
C ALA A 604 -0.56 -21.53 -5.23
N SER A 605 -1.73 -21.99 -4.78
CA SER A 605 -2.05 -23.43 -4.73
C SER A 605 -3.31 -23.76 -5.54
N PRO A 606 -3.27 -23.59 -6.88
CA PRO A 606 -4.43 -23.74 -7.75
C PRO A 606 -4.78 -25.20 -8.01
N ASP A 607 -6.07 -25.45 -8.28
CA ASP A 607 -6.62 -26.71 -8.80
C ASP A 607 -7.32 -26.55 -10.17
N GLU A 608 -7.34 -25.31 -10.69
CA GLU A 608 -7.78 -24.97 -12.03
C GLU A 608 -6.85 -23.93 -12.67
N LEU A 609 -6.46 -24.17 -13.93
CA LEU A 609 -5.69 -23.23 -14.74
C LEU A 609 -6.48 -22.88 -16.00
N ILE A 610 -6.51 -21.60 -16.37
CA ILE A 610 -7.11 -21.14 -17.63
C ILE A 610 -5.99 -20.57 -18.49
N ILE A 611 -5.69 -21.21 -19.62
CA ILE A 611 -4.69 -20.75 -20.58
C ILE A 611 -5.38 -19.98 -21.69
N VAL A 612 -4.92 -18.76 -21.95
CA VAL A 612 -5.41 -17.89 -23.03
C VAL A 612 -4.32 -17.79 -24.10
N ALA A 613 -4.66 -18.23 -25.32
CA ALA A 613 -3.76 -18.21 -26.46
C ALA A 613 -3.71 -16.81 -27.12
N PRO A 614 -2.64 -16.45 -27.84
CA PRO A 614 -2.61 -15.24 -28.65
C PRO A 614 -3.59 -15.34 -29.84
N ALA A 615 -3.86 -14.20 -30.47
CA ALA A 615 -4.85 -14.11 -31.53
C ALA A 615 -4.58 -15.10 -32.68
N GLY A 616 -5.64 -15.80 -33.12
CA GLY A 616 -5.58 -16.76 -34.23
C GLY A 616 -5.14 -18.19 -33.84
N PHE A 617 -4.50 -18.38 -32.68
CA PHE A 617 -4.34 -19.73 -32.13
C PHE A 617 -5.68 -20.25 -31.60
N ASN A 618 -5.83 -21.57 -31.61
CA ASN A 618 -7.02 -22.23 -31.07
C ASN A 618 -6.66 -23.53 -30.36
N PHE A 619 -7.60 -24.09 -29.59
CA PHE A 619 -7.44 -25.39 -28.92
C PHE A 619 -8.35 -26.43 -29.57
N THR A 620 -7.95 -27.70 -29.52
CA THR A 620 -8.85 -28.82 -29.86
C THR A 620 -9.90 -29.01 -28.75
N ALA A 621 -11.02 -29.68 -29.05
CA ALA A 621 -12.09 -29.89 -28.08
C ALA A 621 -11.61 -30.64 -26.82
N ASP A 622 -10.81 -31.69 -27.03
CA ASP A 622 -9.96 -32.31 -26.02
C ASP A 622 -8.52 -31.96 -26.35
N CYS A 623 -7.90 -31.12 -25.53
CA CYS A 623 -6.55 -30.63 -25.78
C CYS A 623 -5.49 -31.35 -24.97
N LEU A 624 -5.83 -32.32 -24.10
CA LEU A 624 -4.83 -32.94 -23.23
C LEU A 624 -4.18 -34.13 -23.93
N ILE A 625 -2.85 -34.08 -24.12
CA ILE A 625 -2.08 -35.21 -24.63
C ILE A 625 -1.31 -35.90 -23.49
N SER A 626 -0.67 -35.10 -22.64
CA SER A 626 0.05 -35.59 -21.46
C SER A 626 -0.26 -34.70 -20.25
N GLY A 627 -0.61 -35.32 -19.13
CA GLY A 627 -0.99 -34.63 -17.89
C GLY A 627 0.16 -34.18 -16.99
N GLY A 628 1.41 -34.30 -17.45
CA GLY A 628 2.62 -34.07 -16.63
C GLY A 628 3.20 -35.36 -16.03
N ASP A 629 4.35 -35.24 -15.36
CA ASP A 629 5.12 -36.36 -14.79
C ASP A 629 4.28 -37.27 -13.87
N ASN A 630 3.41 -36.69 -13.04
CA ASN A 630 2.56 -37.44 -12.12
C ASN A 630 1.07 -37.41 -12.53
N LYS A 631 0.77 -37.03 -13.78
CA LYS A 631 -0.61 -36.83 -14.28
C LYS A 631 -1.40 -35.84 -13.41
N GLU A 632 -0.74 -34.76 -13.02
CA GLU A 632 -1.32 -33.70 -12.21
C GLU A 632 -2.48 -33.00 -12.92
N VAL A 633 -2.40 -32.85 -14.25
CA VAL A 633 -3.49 -32.34 -15.10
C VAL A 633 -4.40 -33.50 -15.51
N LYS A 634 -5.67 -33.41 -15.13
CA LYS A 634 -6.70 -34.44 -15.37
C LYS A 634 -7.42 -34.27 -16.70
N SER A 635 -7.63 -33.04 -17.14
CA SER A 635 -8.35 -32.73 -18.38
C SER A 635 -7.95 -31.37 -18.94
N CYS A 636 -8.02 -31.19 -20.26
CA CYS A 636 -7.87 -29.90 -20.95
C CYS A 636 -9.05 -29.73 -21.90
N VAL A 637 -9.87 -28.70 -21.70
CA VAL A 637 -11.11 -28.49 -22.48
C VAL A 637 -11.17 -27.05 -23.00
N TYR A 638 -11.51 -26.89 -24.28
CA TYR A 638 -11.75 -25.57 -24.88
C TYR A 638 -12.95 -24.86 -24.23
N MET A 639 -12.77 -23.61 -23.79
CA MET A 639 -13.78 -22.83 -23.06
C MET A 639 -14.48 -21.76 -23.89
N GLY A 640 -14.06 -21.52 -25.13
CA GLY A 640 -14.47 -20.35 -25.91
C GLY A 640 -13.40 -19.27 -25.93
N ASN A 641 -13.82 -18.01 -26.06
CA ASN A 641 -12.90 -16.88 -26.20
C ASN A 641 -12.97 -15.93 -25.00
N ILE A 642 -11.81 -15.52 -24.48
CA ILE A 642 -11.64 -14.46 -23.47
C ILE A 642 -11.03 -13.25 -24.19
N ALA A 643 -11.70 -12.10 -24.15
CA ALA A 643 -11.28 -10.90 -24.87
C ALA A 643 -10.96 -11.13 -26.36
N GLY A 644 -11.74 -11.99 -27.03
CA GLY A 644 -11.55 -12.34 -28.45
C GLY A 644 -10.44 -13.37 -28.73
N ARG A 645 -9.81 -13.93 -27.69
CA ARG A 645 -8.74 -14.92 -27.80
C ARG A 645 -9.17 -16.28 -27.27
N ALA A 646 -8.80 -17.36 -27.97
CA ALA A 646 -9.16 -18.72 -27.56
C ALA A 646 -8.59 -19.06 -26.18
N ALA A 647 -9.38 -19.73 -25.34
CA ALA A 647 -8.98 -20.15 -24.00
C ALA A 647 -9.31 -21.62 -23.74
N ALA A 648 -8.48 -22.29 -22.93
CA ALA A 648 -8.68 -23.66 -22.48
C ALA A 648 -8.60 -23.77 -20.96
N ARG A 649 -9.48 -24.61 -20.39
CA ARG A 649 -9.49 -24.97 -18.97
C ARG A 649 -8.69 -26.23 -18.75
N LEU A 650 -7.73 -26.18 -17.84
CA LEU A 650 -7.02 -27.33 -17.34
C LEU A 650 -7.46 -27.59 -15.90
N SER A 651 -8.09 -28.74 -15.65
CA SER A 651 -8.40 -29.19 -14.29
C SER A 651 -7.21 -29.97 -13.76
N THR A 652 -6.71 -29.57 -12.58
CA THR A 652 -5.51 -30.16 -12.00
C THR A 652 -5.81 -30.73 -10.62
N ILE A 653 -4.90 -31.55 -10.09
CA ILE A 653 -4.79 -31.68 -8.63
C ILE A 653 -4.32 -30.34 -8.05
N ARG A 654 -4.47 -30.15 -6.75
CA ARG A 654 -3.97 -28.93 -6.10
C ARG A 654 -2.45 -28.85 -6.25
N LEU A 655 -1.97 -27.90 -7.03
CA LEU A 655 -0.57 -27.75 -7.40
C LEU A 655 0.18 -27.01 -6.29
N THR A 656 1.29 -27.58 -5.83
CA THR A 656 2.20 -26.94 -4.85
C THR A 656 3.64 -26.87 -5.34
N SER A 657 3.92 -27.41 -6.53
CA SER A 657 5.23 -27.47 -7.15
C SER A 657 5.12 -27.20 -8.64
N ILE A 658 6.26 -26.94 -9.28
CA ILE A 658 6.35 -26.70 -10.72
C ILE A 658 5.77 -27.90 -11.48
N LEU A 659 4.89 -27.60 -12.43
CA LEU A 659 4.28 -28.54 -13.35
C LEU A 659 5.09 -28.57 -14.66
N GLN A 660 5.64 -29.74 -14.99
CA GLN A 660 6.48 -29.95 -16.19
C GLN A 660 5.93 -31.08 -17.06
N TYR A 661 6.36 -31.12 -18.33
CA TYR A 661 6.01 -32.16 -19.31
C TYR A 661 4.50 -32.31 -19.57
N VAL A 662 3.72 -31.25 -19.32
CA VAL A 662 2.33 -31.18 -19.76
C VAL A 662 2.33 -30.88 -21.24
N VAL A 663 1.64 -31.70 -22.03
CA VAL A 663 1.55 -31.51 -23.47
C VAL A 663 0.10 -31.28 -23.83
N ILE A 664 -0.16 -30.14 -24.46
CA ILE A 664 -1.47 -29.76 -24.97
C ILE A 664 -1.47 -29.67 -26.49
N ARG A 665 -2.60 -30.01 -27.10
CA ARG A 665 -2.80 -29.87 -28.55
C ARG A 665 -3.42 -28.52 -28.88
N ILE A 666 -2.70 -27.76 -29.70
CA ILE A 666 -3.11 -26.43 -30.17
C ILE A 666 -3.20 -26.43 -31.70
N LYS A 667 -3.98 -25.49 -32.23
CA LYS A 667 -4.08 -25.22 -33.66
C LYS A 667 -3.44 -23.87 -33.97
N THR A 668 -2.49 -23.88 -34.90
CA THR A 668 -1.72 -22.69 -35.27
C THR A 668 -2.49 -21.81 -36.27
N PRO A 669 -2.30 -20.47 -36.23
CA PRO A 669 -2.80 -19.57 -37.26
C PRO A 669 -2.00 -19.69 -38.58
N ALA A 670 -2.47 -19.01 -39.63
CA ALA A 670 -1.77 -18.94 -40.91
C ALA A 670 -0.42 -18.20 -40.82
N GLN A 671 -0.29 -17.27 -39.88
CA GLN A 671 0.92 -16.49 -39.62
C GLN A 671 1.01 -16.18 -38.12
N SER A 672 2.24 -15.98 -37.62
CA SER A 672 2.46 -15.51 -36.25
C SER A 672 1.69 -14.20 -35.99
N PRO A 673 0.96 -14.11 -34.86
CA PRO A 673 0.25 -12.89 -34.50
C PRO A 673 1.21 -11.76 -34.16
N ALA A 674 0.73 -10.51 -34.29
CA ALA A 674 1.50 -9.33 -33.90
C ALA A 674 1.82 -9.32 -32.38
N GLU A 675 0.90 -9.85 -31.57
CA GLU A 675 1.10 -10.08 -30.14
C GLU A 675 1.16 -11.59 -29.86
N PRO A 676 2.36 -12.17 -29.64
CA PRO A 676 2.54 -13.60 -29.43
C PRO A 676 2.30 -14.05 -27.98
N SER A 677 1.94 -13.14 -27.07
CA SER A 677 1.84 -13.44 -25.64
C SER A 677 0.76 -14.46 -25.32
N TRP A 678 1.15 -15.51 -24.60
CA TRP A 678 0.25 -16.47 -23.96
C TRP A 678 0.04 -16.06 -22.52
N PHE A 679 -1.15 -16.34 -21.98
CA PHE A 679 -1.48 -16.01 -20.60
C PHE A 679 -2.01 -17.23 -19.85
N VAL A 680 -1.83 -17.23 -18.53
CA VAL A 680 -2.42 -18.22 -17.64
C VAL A 680 -3.06 -17.53 -16.44
N GLU A 681 -4.27 -17.94 -16.09
CA GLU A 681 -4.92 -17.61 -14.84
C GLU A 681 -4.96 -18.86 -13.95
N ALA A 682 -4.50 -18.72 -12.70
CA ALA A 682 -4.53 -19.75 -11.68
C ALA A 682 -5.68 -19.48 -10.70
N ARG A 683 -6.53 -20.47 -10.48
CA ARG A 683 -7.76 -20.34 -9.68
C ARG A 683 -7.90 -21.47 -8.66
N ASP A 684 -8.70 -21.19 -7.63
CA ASP A 684 -9.34 -22.21 -6.81
C ASP A 684 -10.75 -22.45 -7.36
N ALA A 685 -10.99 -23.65 -7.89
CA ALA A 685 -12.25 -24.05 -8.50
C ALA A 685 -13.40 -24.12 -7.50
N THR A 686 -13.11 -24.36 -6.22
CA THR A 686 -14.13 -24.53 -5.17
C THR A 686 -14.68 -23.18 -4.72
N SER A 687 -13.79 -22.20 -4.50
CA SER A 687 -14.17 -20.83 -4.10
C SER A 687 -14.41 -19.90 -5.29
N ASN A 688 -14.04 -20.32 -6.50
CA ASN A 688 -14.03 -19.51 -7.72
C ASN A 688 -13.19 -18.23 -7.59
N THR A 689 -12.12 -18.26 -6.78
CA THR A 689 -11.22 -17.12 -6.54
C THR A 689 -9.96 -17.22 -7.39
N GLN A 690 -9.54 -16.09 -7.96
CA GLN A 690 -8.24 -15.98 -8.63
C GLN A 690 -7.12 -16.01 -7.59
N LEU A 691 -6.12 -16.87 -7.80
CA LEU A 691 -4.95 -17.01 -6.92
C LEU A 691 -3.68 -16.40 -7.52
N GLY A 692 -3.61 -16.28 -8.85
CA GLY A 692 -2.47 -15.71 -9.55
C GLY A 692 -2.68 -15.69 -11.06
N TRP A 693 -1.84 -14.95 -11.78
CA TRP A 693 -1.81 -15.01 -13.24
C TRP A 693 -0.44 -14.62 -13.80
N GLY A 694 -0.14 -15.13 -14.99
CA GLY A 694 1.16 -15.03 -15.63
C GLY A 694 1.06 -14.88 -17.15
N GLU A 695 2.18 -14.51 -17.77
CA GLU A 695 2.29 -14.44 -19.22
C GLU A 695 3.63 -15.03 -19.70
N ASP A 696 3.60 -15.59 -20.91
CA ASP A 696 4.79 -15.92 -21.70
C ASP A 696 4.79 -15.01 -22.93
N PRO A 697 5.63 -13.95 -22.96
CA PRO A 697 5.67 -13.01 -24.08
C PRO A 697 6.35 -13.57 -25.33
N THR A 698 7.04 -14.71 -25.22
CA THR A 698 7.73 -15.34 -26.35
C THR A 698 6.84 -16.33 -27.07
N GLY A 699 6.21 -17.23 -26.32
CA GLY A 699 5.22 -18.18 -26.80
C GLY A 699 5.66 -19.04 -27.99
N VAL A 700 4.67 -19.51 -28.74
CA VAL A 700 4.86 -20.30 -29.96
C VAL A 700 4.80 -19.40 -31.20
N SER A 701 5.87 -19.36 -31.98
CA SER A 701 5.91 -18.70 -33.30
C SER A 701 5.56 -19.69 -34.41
N VAL A 702 4.75 -19.27 -35.39
CA VAL A 702 4.41 -20.10 -36.55
C VAL A 702 5.57 -20.09 -37.55
N ARG A 703 6.05 -21.27 -37.94
CA ARG A 703 7.15 -21.46 -38.88
C ARG A 703 6.59 -21.87 -40.25
N GLN A 704 6.74 -21.01 -41.25
CA GLN A 704 6.35 -21.30 -42.64
C GLN A 704 7.24 -22.39 -43.25
N MET A 705 6.70 -23.17 -44.17
CA MET A 705 7.43 -24.15 -44.97
C MET A 705 8.58 -23.48 -45.73
N ASP A 706 9.75 -24.11 -45.69
CA ASP A 706 10.98 -23.54 -46.25
C ASP A 706 11.02 -23.67 -47.78
N GLY A 707 11.70 -22.74 -48.44
CA GLY A 707 11.90 -22.74 -49.89
C GLY A 707 10.64 -22.59 -50.75
N ALA A 708 9.47 -22.30 -50.18
CA ALA A 708 8.21 -22.16 -50.89
C ALA A 708 8.22 -20.96 -51.87
N LYS A 709 8.16 -21.22 -53.17
CA LYS A 709 8.19 -20.19 -54.24
C LYS A 709 7.31 -20.57 -55.41
N VAL A 710 6.80 -19.56 -56.10
CA VAL A 710 6.07 -19.68 -57.37
C VAL A 710 6.69 -18.76 -58.42
N VAL A 711 6.89 -19.28 -59.63
CA VAL A 711 7.40 -18.53 -60.79
C VAL A 711 6.45 -18.77 -61.96
N TYR A 712 6.08 -17.72 -62.68
CA TYR A 712 5.18 -17.74 -63.84
C TYR A 712 5.34 -16.44 -64.64
N PRO A 713 4.94 -16.39 -65.92
CA PRO A 713 5.23 -15.23 -66.77
C PRO A 713 4.53 -13.93 -66.36
N GLY A 714 3.36 -13.98 -65.72
CA GLY A 714 2.65 -12.76 -65.32
C GLY A 714 2.18 -11.90 -66.50
N ILE A 715 1.97 -12.47 -67.69
CA ILE A 715 1.49 -11.74 -68.87
C ILE A 715 -0.02 -11.98 -69.05
N PRO A 716 -0.85 -10.92 -69.16
CA PRO A 716 -2.28 -11.06 -69.36
C PRO A 716 -2.65 -11.87 -70.61
N SER A 717 -3.60 -12.80 -70.46
CA SER A 717 -4.19 -13.62 -71.54
C SER A 717 -3.22 -14.55 -72.29
N ILE A 718 -1.97 -14.67 -71.84
CA ILE A 718 -0.99 -15.61 -72.39
C ILE A 718 -0.85 -16.80 -71.45
N SER A 719 -1.03 -18.00 -72.00
CA SER A 719 -0.81 -19.23 -71.26
C SER A 719 0.68 -19.55 -71.17
N GLY A 720 1.12 -20.02 -70.01
CA GLY A 720 2.48 -20.48 -69.78
C GLY A 720 2.59 -21.35 -68.54
N GLN A 721 3.72 -22.04 -68.39
CA GLN A 721 3.96 -22.86 -67.21
C GLN A 721 4.10 -21.98 -65.96
N MET A 722 3.55 -22.45 -64.85
CA MET A 722 3.67 -21.92 -63.51
C MET A 722 4.32 -22.99 -62.65
N ALA A 723 5.56 -22.74 -62.25
CA ALA A 723 6.36 -23.66 -61.47
C ALA A 723 6.29 -23.34 -59.99
N PHE A 724 6.07 -24.38 -59.19
CA PHE A 724 6.07 -24.33 -57.73
C PHE A 724 7.26 -25.13 -57.21
N GLN A 725 7.88 -24.64 -56.14
CA GLN A 725 8.85 -25.38 -55.35
C GLN A 725 8.66 -25.15 -53.87
N PHE A 726 9.06 -26.13 -53.08
CA PHE A 726 9.09 -26.06 -51.62
C PHE A 726 10.01 -27.15 -51.05
N ILE A 727 10.39 -27.02 -49.78
CA ILE A 727 11.16 -28.03 -49.04
C ILE A 727 10.31 -28.46 -47.85
N THR A 728 10.04 -29.76 -47.75
CA THR A 728 9.35 -30.33 -46.59
C THR A 728 10.26 -31.33 -45.88
N ASN A 729 10.29 -31.28 -44.55
CA ASN A 729 11.07 -32.22 -43.74
C ASN A 729 10.27 -33.47 -43.36
N GLU A 730 8.98 -33.50 -43.68
CA GLU A 730 8.08 -34.59 -43.32
C GLU A 730 7.95 -35.59 -44.45
N LYS A 731 7.89 -36.87 -44.07
CA LYS A 731 7.53 -37.94 -44.99
C LYS A 731 6.00 -38.02 -45.02
N LEU A 732 5.41 -37.85 -46.19
CA LEU A 732 3.97 -38.05 -46.38
C LEU A 732 3.72 -39.46 -46.89
N ASP A 733 2.81 -40.20 -46.29
CA ASP A 733 2.44 -41.53 -46.76
C ASP A 733 1.66 -41.48 -48.09
N ALA A 734 1.51 -42.64 -48.73
CA ALA A 734 0.77 -42.76 -49.99
C ALA A 734 -0.70 -42.30 -49.80
N GLY A 735 -1.24 -41.59 -50.80
CA GLY A 735 -2.55 -40.96 -50.71
C GLY A 735 -2.53 -39.55 -50.10
N GLY A 736 -1.35 -39.01 -49.79
CA GLY A 736 -1.19 -37.62 -49.37
C GLY A 736 -1.65 -36.61 -50.42
N ILE A 737 -2.01 -35.42 -49.95
CA ILE A 737 -2.62 -34.35 -50.76
C ILE A 737 -1.76 -33.10 -50.69
N LEU A 738 -1.38 -32.54 -51.84
CA LEU A 738 -0.82 -31.20 -51.95
C LEU A 738 -1.93 -30.26 -52.43
N ARG A 739 -2.32 -29.29 -51.60
CA ARG A 739 -3.29 -28.25 -51.97
C ARG A 739 -2.56 -26.95 -52.22
N VAL A 740 -2.77 -26.39 -53.39
CA VAL A 740 -2.13 -25.15 -53.84
C VAL A 740 -3.21 -24.11 -54.07
N GLY A 741 -3.21 -23.08 -53.25
CA GLY A 741 -4.07 -21.92 -53.41
C GLY A 741 -3.49 -20.92 -54.38
N TYR A 742 -4.34 -20.33 -55.19
CA TYR A 742 -4.00 -19.31 -56.17
C TYR A 742 -5.10 -18.22 -56.23
N PRO A 743 -4.77 -16.99 -56.64
CA PRO A 743 -5.76 -15.94 -56.81
C PRO A 743 -6.86 -16.34 -57.82
N LYS A 744 -8.13 -16.14 -57.46
CA LYS A 744 -9.29 -16.63 -58.23
C LYS A 744 -9.35 -16.11 -59.68
N ASP A 745 -8.70 -14.99 -59.95
CA ASP A 745 -8.64 -14.39 -61.29
C ASP A 745 -7.68 -15.14 -62.23
N ILE A 746 -6.76 -15.95 -61.70
CA ILE A 746 -5.83 -16.77 -62.50
C ILE A 746 -6.51 -18.08 -62.90
N THR A 747 -6.45 -18.42 -64.19
CA THR A 747 -6.94 -19.70 -64.69
C THR A 747 -5.82 -20.73 -64.65
N ILE A 748 -6.07 -21.89 -64.02
CA ILE A 748 -5.11 -23.00 -63.93
C ILE A 748 -5.62 -24.22 -64.70
N GLN A 749 -4.73 -24.85 -65.46
CA GLN A 749 -4.93 -26.15 -66.09
C GLN A 749 -3.85 -27.11 -65.61
N CYS A 750 -4.26 -28.25 -65.05
CA CYS A 750 -3.35 -29.23 -64.47
C CYS A 750 -3.73 -30.68 -64.83
N GLY A 751 -4.69 -30.88 -65.73
CA GLY A 751 -5.10 -32.21 -66.19
C GLY A 751 -4.17 -32.73 -67.29
N GLY A 752 -3.89 -34.03 -67.32
CA GLY A 752 -3.16 -34.66 -68.42
C GLY A 752 -1.77 -34.05 -68.65
N SER A 753 -1.49 -33.61 -69.88
CA SER A 753 -0.21 -33.03 -70.30
C SER A 753 0.10 -31.66 -69.69
N TYR A 754 -0.87 -31.01 -69.05
CA TYR A 754 -0.70 -29.70 -68.43
C TYR A 754 0.01 -29.74 -67.07
N LEU A 755 0.16 -30.93 -66.47
CA LEU A 755 0.91 -31.13 -65.23
C LEU A 755 2.28 -31.73 -65.52
N GLN A 756 3.33 -30.99 -65.15
CA GLN A 756 4.73 -31.44 -65.22
C GLN A 756 5.22 -31.80 -63.82
N GLN A 757 5.42 -33.09 -63.56
CA GLN A 757 5.71 -33.65 -62.24
C GLN A 757 7.19 -33.49 -61.80
N VAL A 758 7.90 -32.45 -62.24
CA VAL A 758 9.36 -32.19 -62.09
C VAL A 758 10.10 -33.03 -61.02
N ALA A 759 9.73 -32.92 -59.72
CA ALA A 759 10.32 -33.67 -58.61
C ALA A 759 9.36 -34.64 -57.90
N LEU A 760 8.10 -34.73 -58.34
CA LEU A 760 7.08 -35.60 -57.76
C LEU A 760 7.23 -37.02 -58.33
N GLU A 761 7.16 -38.02 -57.47
CA GLU A 761 7.29 -39.43 -57.86
C GLU A 761 5.94 -40.15 -57.93
N GLY A 762 5.81 -41.08 -58.87
CA GLY A 762 4.60 -41.90 -59.02
C GLY A 762 3.56 -41.29 -59.93
N TYR A 763 2.31 -41.73 -59.81
CA TYR A 763 1.20 -41.15 -60.54
C TYR A 763 0.57 -40.04 -59.68
N VAL A 764 0.40 -38.86 -60.25
CA VAL A 764 -0.21 -37.70 -59.59
C VAL A 764 -1.48 -37.33 -60.33
N SER A 765 -2.61 -37.34 -59.64
CA SER A 765 -3.88 -36.83 -60.19
C SER A 765 -4.10 -35.39 -59.75
N CYS A 766 -4.41 -34.50 -60.67
CA CYS A 766 -4.80 -33.13 -60.35
C CYS A 766 -6.31 -32.91 -60.46
N GLN A 767 -6.89 -32.28 -59.44
CA GLN A 767 -8.26 -31.78 -59.45
C GLN A 767 -8.23 -30.27 -59.21
N ASN A 768 -8.74 -29.48 -60.17
CA ASN A 768 -8.80 -28.03 -60.04
C ASN A 768 -10.18 -27.56 -59.53
N ASN A 769 -10.20 -26.84 -58.40
CA ASN A 769 -11.38 -26.24 -57.78
C ASN A 769 -11.37 -24.72 -58.01
N ALA A 770 -11.57 -24.30 -59.27
CA ALA A 770 -11.44 -22.89 -59.67
C ALA A 770 -12.35 -21.91 -58.89
N ARG A 771 -13.55 -22.32 -58.48
CA ARG A 771 -14.48 -21.46 -57.70
C ARG A 771 -13.93 -21.10 -56.32
N GLU A 772 -13.16 -22.01 -55.73
CA GLU A 772 -12.57 -21.86 -54.40
C GLU A 772 -11.16 -21.27 -54.46
N GLY A 773 -10.52 -21.24 -55.64
CA GLY A 773 -9.19 -20.67 -55.85
C GLY A 773 -8.07 -21.61 -55.42
N PHE A 774 -8.23 -22.92 -55.59
CA PHE A 774 -7.14 -23.87 -55.36
C PHE A 774 -7.23 -25.08 -56.29
N PHE A 775 -6.12 -25.79 -56.46
CA PHE A 775 -6.11 -27.14 -57.02
C PHE A 775 -5.45 -28.11 -56.03
N GLN A 776 -5.78 -29.39 -56.18
CA GLN A 776 -5.26 -30.47 -55.33
C GLN A 776 -4.54 -31.50 -56.19
N LEU A 777 -3.36 -31.91 -55.74
CA LEU A 777 -2.61 -33.02 -56.28
C LEU A 777 -2.68 -34.18 -55.29
N THR A 778 -3.22 -35.32 -55.72
CA THR A 778 -3.22 -36.56 -54.93
C THR A 778 -2.04 -37.42 -55.35
N LEU A 779 -1.20 -37.79 -54.39
CA LEU A 779 0.04 -38.51 -54.62
C LEU A 779 -0.19 -40.02 -54.45
N SER A 780 0.04 -40.82 -55.51
CA SER A 780 -0.08 -42.29 -55.42
C SER A 780 1.06 -42.95 -54.65
N ARG A 781 2.19 -42.26 -54.49
CA ARG A 781 3.37 -42.71 -53.76
C ARG A 781 3.68 -41.75 -52.60
N PRO A 782 4.37 -42.23 -51.55
CA PRO A 782 4.80 -41.37 -50.45
C PRO A 782 5.66 -40.20 -50.94
N LEU A 783 5.46 -39.00 -50.39
CA LEU A 783 6.32 -37.84 -50.64
C LEU A 783 7.54 -37.92 -49.70
N PRO A 784 8.76 -38.08 -50.22
CA PRO A 784 9.95 -38.12 -49.38
C PRO A 784 10.33 -36.72 -48.88
N PRO A 785 10.99 -36.62 -47.71
CA PRO A 785 11.57 -35.36 -47.27
C PRO A 785 12.55 -34.75 -48.29
N GLY A 786 12.66 -33.43 -48.29
CA GLY A 786 13.54 -32.63 -49.13
C GLY A 786 12.81 -31.71 -50.12
N GLN A 787 13.54 -31.22 -51.11
CA GLN A 787 13.02 -30.29 -52.12
C GLN A 787 12.04 -30.99 -53.06
N GLN A 788 10.90 -30.34 -53.29
CA GLN A 788 9.81 -30.79 -54.15
C GLN A 788 9.49 -29.72 -55.18
N ALA A 789 9.04 -30.13 -56.36
CA ALA A 789 8.76 -29.23 -57.47
C ALA A 789 7.78 -29.82 -58.46
N PHE A 790 6.92 -28.97 -59.04
CA PHE A 790 6.05 -29.32 -60.15
C PHE A 790 5.66 -28.05 -60.90
N ALA A 791 5.15 -28.19 -62.13
CA ALA A 791 4.60 -27.07 -62.88
C ALA A 791 3.23 -27.42 -63.45
N VAL A 792 2.36 -26.41 -63.53
CA VAL A 792 1.03 -26.48 -64.16
C VAL A 792 0.92 -25.42 -65.24
N GLU A 793 -0.03 -25.52 -66.17
CA GLU A 793 -0.28 -24.43 -67.11
C GLU A 793 -1.20 -23.39 -66.49
N SER A 794 -0.89 -22.12 -66.69
CA SER A 794 -1.61 -21.00 -66.11
C SER A 794 -1.84 -19.90 -67.15
N THR A 795 -2.97 -19.22 -67.06
CA THR A 795 -3.27 -18.02 -67.84
C THR A 795 -3.57 -16.88 -66.88
N CYS A 796 -2.77 -15.81 -66.93
CA CYS A 796 -2.94 -14.66 -66.06
C CYS A 796 -4.03 -13.72 -66.60
N PRO A 797 -4.85 -13.10 -65.73
CA PRO A 797 -5.82 -12.09 -66.14
C PRO A 797 -5.12 -10.73 -66.32
N THR A 798 -5.88 -9.71 -66.73
CA THR A 798 -5.38 -8.33 -66.78
C THR A 798 -5.12 -7.76 -65.38
N THR A 799 -5.91 -8.12 -64.38
CA THR A 799 -5.72 -7.65 -62.99
C THR A 799 -5.95 -8.80 -62.03
N VAL A 800 -5.08 -8.95 -61.02
CA VAL A 800 -5.25 -9.93 -59.95
C VAL A 800 -5.47 -9.21 -58.64
N ILE A 801 -6.58 -9.53 -57.97
CA ILE A 801 -6.86 -9.04 -56.62
C ILE A 801 -6.16 -9.98 -55.63
N ASN A 802 -5.25 -9.42 -54.84
CA ASN A 802 -4.43 -10.15 -53.86
C ASN A 802 -3.59 -11.29 -54.48
N ASN A 803 -2.45 -10.92 -55.08
CA ASN A 803 -1.52 -11.84 -55.76
C ASN A 803 -0.67 -12.67 -54.77
N GLN A 804 -1.34 -13.51 -53.98
CA GLN A 804 -0.73 -14.41 -53.00
C GLN A 804 -1.16 -15.85 -53.27
N PHE A 805 -0.22 -16.77 -53.06
CA PHE A 805 -0.38 -18.20 -53.19
C PHE A 805 -0.18 -18.86 -51.83
N TYR A 806 -0.64 -20.10 -51.69
CA TYR A 806 -0.30 -20.92 -50.54
C TYR A 806 -0.11 -22.37 -50.96
N ILE A 807 0.72 -23.10 -50.23
CA ILE A 807 0.94 -24.54 -50.42
C ILE A 807 0.68 -25.20 -49.07
N ILE A 808 -0.22 -26.19 -49.05
CA ILE A 808 -0.53 -26.99 -47.85
C ILE A 808 -0.30 -28.46 -48.20
N VAL A 809 0.50 -29.13 -47.38
CA VAL A 809 0.74 -30.57 -47.42
C VAL A 809 -0.17 -31.22 -46.39
N MET A 810 -1.03 -32.14 -46.84
CA MET A 810 -2.01 -32.81 -45.99
C MET A 810 -1.92 -34.33 -46.09
N THR A 811 -2.27 -35.00 -45.00
CA THR A 811 -2.51 -36.45 -45.00
C THR A 811 -3.78 -36.79 -45.79
N ASN A 812 -3.98 -38.07 -46.06
CA ASN A 812 -5.22 -38.59 -46.65
C ASN A 812 -6.48 -38.36 -45.78
N GLN A 813 -6.31 -37.93 -44.53
CA GLN A 813 -7.36 -37.56 -43.58
C GLN A 813 -7.57 -36.04 -43.48
N ASN A 814 -7.02 -35.24 -44.41
CA ASN A 814 -7.05 -33.77 -44.41
C ASN A 814 -6.37 -33.10 -43.19
N GLN A 815 -5.45 -33.78 -42.50
CA GLN A 815 -4.64 -33.13 -41.46
C GLN A 815 -3.44 -32.42 -42.10
N VAL A 816 -3.22 -31.16 -41.73
CA VAL A 816 -2.09 -30.37 -42.23
C VAL A 816 -0.81 -30.84 -41.56
N VAL A 817 0.18 -31.18 -42.39
CA VAL A 817 1.50 -31.64 -41.97
C VAL A 817 2.51 -30.49 -42.06
N ASP A 818 2.44 -29.72 -43.14
CA ASP A 818 3.36 -28.61 -43.43
C ASP A 818 2.65 -27.61 -44.34
N ALA A 819 2.94 -26.32 -44.21
CA ALA A 819 2.30 -25.28 -45.02
C ALA A 819 3.17 -24.03 -45.21
N ALA A 820 3.10 -23.43 -46.39
CA ALA A 820 3.53 -22.06 -46.66
C ALA A 820 2.31 -21.23 -47.04
N MET A 821 2.02 -20.24 -46.23
CA MET A 821 0.96 -19.26 -46.41
C MET A 821 1.57 -17.96 -46.96
N SER A 822 0.81 -17.24 -47.77
CA SER A 822 1.18 -15.91 -48.28
C SER A 822 2.45 -15.89 -49.15
N ILE A 823 2.65 -16.90 -50.00
CA ILE A 823 3.71 -16.93 -51.00
C ILE A 823 3.43 -15.82 -52.03
N PRO A 824 4.32 -14.83 -52.19
CA PRO A 824 4.08 -13.72 -53.12
C PRO A 824 4.16 -14.19 -54.58
N GLY A 825 3.19 -13.79 -55.40
CA GLY A 825 3.25 -13.96 -56.85
C GLY A 825 4.15 -12.93 -57.54
N LEU A 826 4.50 -13.21 -58.80
CA LEU A 826 5.23 -12.26 -59.65
C LEU A 826 4.30 -11.15 -60.16
N PRO A 827 4.82 -9.92 -60.42
CA PRO A 827 4.01 -8.81 -60.91
C PRO A 827 3.44 -9.10 -62.30
N ILE A 828 2.29 -8.49 -62.61
CA ILE A 828 1.63 -8.65 -63.92
C ILE A 828 2.13 -7.55 -64.86
N GLN A 829 2.72 -7.95 -65.98
CA GLN A 829 3.30 -7.03 -66.96
C GLN A 829 2.32 -6.75 -68.10
N HIS A 830 1.85 -5.51 -68.17
CA HIS A 830 0.96 -5.04 -69.24
C HIS A 830 1.71 -4.59 -70.49
N GLY A 831 1.04 -4.62 -71.65
CA GLY A 831 1.57 -4.11 -72.92
C GLY A 831 2.73 -4.94 -73.48
N PHE A 832 2.91 -6.18 -73.00
CA PHE A 832 4.06 -7.02 -73.30
C PHE A 832 3.63 -8.45 -73.68
N SER A 833 3.16 -8.62 -74.93
CA SER A 833 2.60 -9.88 -75.44
C SER A 833 3.70 -10.85 -75.89
N LEU A 834 4.37 -11.48 -74.92
CA LEU A 834 5.39 -12.51 -75.14
C LEU A 834 4.90 -13.89 -74.73
N ALA A 835 5.12 -14.90 -75.57
CA ALA A 835 4.96 -16.31 -75.23
C ALA A 835 6.33 -17.00 -75.17
N ALA A 836 6.49 -17.97 -74.28
CA ALA A 836 7.67 -18.83 -74.29
C ALA A 836 7.60 -19.84 -75.44
N LEU A 837 8.73 -20.08 -76.10
CA LEU A 837 8.88 -21.23 -76.98
C LEU A 837 9.24 -22.47 -76.15
N ASP A 838 8.79 -23.64 -76.62
CA ASP A 838 9.10 -24.91 -75.97
C ASP A 838 10.61 -25.12 -75.79
N LEU A 839 10.96 -25.70 -74.64
CA LEU A 839 12.31 -26.12 -74.31
C LEU A 839 12.69 -27.35 -75.14
N ILE A 840 13.74 -27.24 -75.95
CA ILE A 840 14.27 -28.34 -76.77
C ILE A 840 15.65 -28.71 -76.24
N TRP A 841 15.91 -29.99 -76.03
CA TRP A 841 17.21 -30.50 -75.56
C TRP A 841 17.71 -31.64 -76.42
N GLY A 842 19.04 -31.79 -76.51
CA GLY A 842 19.68 -32.94 -77.16
C GLY A 842 19.59 -34.22 -76.32
N ASN A 843 20.54 -35.15 -76.47
CA ASN A 843 20.53 -36.39 -75.69
C ASN A 843 20.95 -36.13 -74.22
N ALA A 844 20.14 -36.55 -73.24
CA ALA A 844 20.36 -36.30 -71.81
C ALA A 844 21.17 -37.42 -71.12
N GLU A 845 22.39 -37.68 -71.59
CA GLU A 845 23.30 -38.66 -70.98
C GLU A 845 24.08 -38.07 -69.79
N PRO A 846 24.31 -38.83 -68.70
CA PRO A 846 24.99 -38.33 -67.51
C PRO A 846 26.43 -37.90 -67.81
N ASN A 847 26.84 -36.73 -67.32
CA ASN A 847 28.17 -36.13 -67.50
C ASN A 847 28.59 -35.93 -68.97
N ARG A 848 27.62 -35.85 -69.89
CA ARG A 848 27.87 -35.58 -71.32
C ARG A 848 27.42 -34.17 -71.69
N ALA A 849 28.16 -33.60 -72.64
CA ALA A 849 27.80 -32.34 -73.27
C ALA A 849 26.60 -32.57 -74.22
N THR A 850 25.63 -31.68 -74.15
CA THR A 850 24.47 -31.64 -75.05
C THR A 850 24.12 -30.18 -75.32
N PHE A 851 23.06 -29.90 -76.06
CA PHE A 851 22.58 -28.53 -76.26
C PHE A 851 21.20 -28.35 -75.64
N ILE A 852 20.88 -27.09 -75.35
CA ILE A 852 19.53 -26.67 -75.05
C ILE A 852 19.15 -25.50 -75.95
N SER A 853 17.91 -25.51 -76.42
CA SER A 853 17.32 -24.43 -77.21
C SER A 853 16.04 -23.95 -76.55
N MET A 854 15.93 -22.63 -76.44
CA MET A 854 14.79 -21.93 -75.86
C MET A 854 14.65 -20.56 -76.51
N GLY A 855 13.58 -19.86 -76.19
CA GLY A 855 13.34 -18.53 -76.71
C GLY A 855 11.95 -18.05 -76.41
N PHE A 856 11.59 -16.92 -77.01
CA PHE A 856 10.26 -16.33 -76.89
C PHE A 856 9.71 -15.98 -78.27
N GLU A 857 8.40 -15.83 -78.33
CA GLU A 857 7.66 -15.32 -79.48
C GLU A 857 7.01 -13.99 -79.10
N LEU A 858 7.32 -12.95 -79.89
CA LEU A 858 6.62 -11.68 -79.80
C LEU A 858 5.35 -11.78 -80.64
N LEU A 859 4.19 -11.76 -79.99
CA LEU A 859 2.89 -12.01 -80.61
C LEU A 859 2.27 -10.76 -81.25
N THR A 860 2.52 -9.59 -80.66
CA THR A 860 2.02 -8.29 -81.14
C THR A 860 3.14 -7.27 -81.12
N GLU A 861 3.04 -6.23 -81.96
CA GLU A 861 3.98 -5.10 -81.91
C GLU A 861 4.00 -4.46 -80.52
N LEU A 862 5.17 -3.97 -80.11
CA LEU A 862 5.32 -3.25 -78.85
C LEU A 862 4.54 -1.92 -78.92
N PRO A 863 3.95 -1.45 -77.80
CA PRO A 863 3.13 -0.25 -77.81
C PRO A 863 3.93 0.99 -78.23
N LEU A 864 3.34 1.83 -79.08
CA LEU A 864 3.97 3.04 -79.64
C LEU A 864 4.32 4.10 -78.58
N LYS A 865 3.69 4.04 -77.40
CA LYS A 865 3.90 4.96 -76.27
C LYS A 865 4.44 4.15 -75.09
N ASP A 866 5.63 4.51 -74.62
CA ASP A 866 6.35 3.88 -73.51
C ASP A 866 6.47 2.35 -73.62
N PRO A 867 7.10 1.82 -74.71
CA PRO A 867 7.28 0.37 -74.88
C PRO A 867 8.12 -0.23 -73.74
N PRO A 868 7.81 -1.46 -73.27
CA PRO A 868 8.67 -2.16 -72.33
C PRO A 868 10.05 -2.40 -72.96
N ILE A 869 11.09 -1.79 -72.39
CA ILE A 869 12.46 -1.90 -72.92
C ILE A 869 13.11 -3.15 -72.32
N MET A 870 13.47 -4.11 -73.18
CA MET A 870 14.27 -5.27 -72.80
C MET A 870 15.75 -4.94 -72.89
N ALA A 871 16.49 -5.12 -71.80
CA ALA A 871 17.93 -4.89 -71.77
C ALA A 871 18.73 -6.19 -71.61
N GLU A 872 18.17 -7.19 -70.91
CA GLU A 872 18.88 -8.43 -70.60
C GLU A 872 17.92 -9.63 -70.72
N ILE A 873 18.40 -10.73 -71.31
CA ILE A 873 17.77 -12.05 -71.22
C ILE A 873 18.68 -12.91 -70.33
N VAL A 874 18.14 -13.38 -69.21
CA VAL A 874 18.85 -14.19 -68.22
C VAL A 874 18.26 -15.59 -68.23
N VAL A 875 19.07 -16.56 -68.64
CA VAL A 875 18.71 -17.98 -68.54
C VAL A 875 19.38 -18.57 -67.31
N THR A 876 18.57 -18.94 -66.32
CA THR A 876 19.01 -19.62 -65.11
C THR A 876 18.88 -21.12 -65.28
N LEU A 877 20.01 -21.82 -65.20
CA LEU A 877 20.08 -23.27 -65.30
C LEU A 877 19.65 -23.91 -63.96
N PRO A 878 19.02 -25.09 -63.98
CA PRO A 878 18.78 -25.85 -62.75
C PRO A 878 20.10 -26.20 -62.04
N LYS A 879 20.01 -26.46 -60.73
CA LYS A 879 21.18 -26.82 -59.92
C LYS A 879 21.93 -28.01 -60.54
N ASP A 880 23.26 -27.97 -60.49
CA ASP A 880 24.17 -29.00 -61.02
C ASP A 880 24.24 -29.08 -62.56
N PHE A 881 23.43 -28.32 -63.30
CA PHE A 881 23.67 -28.08 -64.73
C PHE A 881 24.65 -26.93 -64.92
N PHE A 882 25.55 -27.09 -65.90
CA PHE A 882 26.53 -26.05 -66.25
C PHE A 882 26.50 -25.78 -67.74
N HIS A 883 26.53 -24.52 -68.16
CA HIS A 883 26.71 -24.20 -69.57
C HIS A 883 28.18 -24.42 -69.99
N GLN A 884 28.41 -24.75 -71.26
CA GLN A 884 29.76 -24.88 -71.84
C GLN A 884 30.08 -23.74 -72.83
N VAL A 885 29.41 -22.60 -72.64
CA VAL A 885 29.61 -21.38 -73.42
C VAL A 885 30.91 -20.70 -72.99
N MET A 886 31.91 -20.70 -73.86
CA MET A 886 33.21 -20.06 -73.62
C MET A 886 33.41 -18.81 -74.51
N ARG A 887 32.63 -18.70 -75.58
CA ARG A 887 32.70 -17.61 -76.57
C ARG A 887 31.31 -17.38 -77.17
N SER A 888 31.08 -16.19 -77.68
CA SER A 888 29.80 -15.76 -78.26
C SER A 888 29.31 -16.64 -79.42
N SER A 889 30.20 -17.31 -80.15
CA SER A 889 29.83 -18.23 -81.24
C SER A 889 29.24 -19.55 -80.77
N HIS A 890 29.30 -19.89 -79.48
CA HIS A 890 28.62 -21.08 -78.92
C HIS A 890 27.13 -20.84 -78.66
N VAL A 891 26.65 -19.60 -78.79
CA VAL A 891 25.24 -19.24 -78.68
C VAL A 891 24.71 -18.95 -80.08
N GLU A 892 23.95 -19.89 -80.63
CA GLU A 892 23.43 -19.85 -82.00
C GLU A 892 21.98 -19.38 -82.01
N THR A 893 21.64 -18.45 -82.90
CA THR A 893 20.25 -17.98 -83.10
C THR A 893 19.61 -18.75 -84.24
N MET A 894 18.51 -19.47 -83.97
CA MET A 894 17.89 -20.43 -84.88
C MET A 894 16.66 -19.88 -85.63
N ALA A 895 16.18 -18.69 -85.24
CA ALA A 895 15.04 -18.01 -85.85
C ALA A 895 15.42 -16.55 -86.16
N LYS A 896 14.59 -15.57 -85.77
CA LYS A 896 14.97 -14.16 -85.93
C LYS A 896 16.21 -13.83 -85.08
N PRO A 897 17.14 -13.00 -85.59
CA PRO A 897 18.34 -12.62 -84.85
C PRO A 897 17.99 -11.80 -83.61
N LEU A 898 18.64 -12.11 -82.48
CA LEU A 898 18.50 -11.32 -81.25
C LEU A 898 19.13 -9.92 -81.45
N PRO A 899 18.54 -8.84 -80.90
CA PRO A 899 19.09 -7.48 -80.95
C PRO A 899 20.27 -7.35 -79.97
N LYS A 900 21.45 -7.86 -80.36
CA LYS A 900 22.64 -7.99 -79.52
C LYS A 900 23.32 -6.63 -79.28
N LYS A 901 23.73 -6.34 -78.04
CA LYS A 901 24.50 -5.14 -77.68
C LYS A 901 25.93 -5.17 -78.23
N ILE A 902 26.33 -4.16 -79.00
CA ILE A 902 27.67 -4.14 -79.63
C ILE A 902 28.75 -3.67 -78.63
N GLU A 903 28.45 -2.62 -77.86
CA GLU A 903 29.40 -1.98 -76.95
C GLU A 903 29.51 -2.73 -75.60
N GLY A 904 30.73 -3.12 -75.21
CA GLY A 904 31.00 -3.89 -73.98
C GLY A 904 30.77 -5.40 -74.09
N GLY A 905 30.33 -5.91 -75.24
CA GLY A 905 29.98 -7.31 -75.49
C GLY A 905 28.51 -7.62 -75.16
N TRP A 906 27.92 -8.57 -75.90
CA TRP A 906 26.50 -8.93 -75.76
C TRP A 906 26.23 -10.15 -74.88
N LEU A 907 27.27 -10.81 -74.36
CA LEU A 907 27.16 -12.09 -73.68
C LEU A 907 27.98 -12.10 -72.40
N ASP A 908 27.31 -12.38 -71.28
CA ASP A 908 27.91 -12.59 -69.97
C ASP A 908 27.63 -14.03 -69.51
N VAL A 909 28.71 -14.79 -69.39
CA VAL A 909 28.74 -16.23 -69.04
C VAL A 909 29.75 -16.48 -67.91
N THR A 910 29.99 -15.46 -67.10
CA THR A 910 30.93 -15.54 -65.96
C THR A 910 30.47 -16.54 -64.89
N ASN A 911 29.16 -16.72 -64.73
CA ASN A 911 28.57 -17.71 -63.85
C ASN A 911 28.19 -18.97 -64.64
N PRO A 912 28.75 -20.16 -64.34
CA PRO A 912 28.53 -21.37 -65.13
C PRO A 912 27.08 -21.89 -65.10
N THR A 913 26.22 -21.35 -64.21
CA THR A 913 24.79 -21.70 -64.07
C THR A 913 23.85 -20.64 -64.64
N VAL A 914 24.38 -19.55 -65.21
CA VAL A 914 23.58 -18.45 -65.75
C VAL A 914 24.15 -17.98 -67.08
N VAL A 915 23.33 -18.02 -68.13
CA VAL A 915 23.67 -17.42 -69.42
C VAL A 915 22.92 -16.10 -69.55
N ARG A 916 23.65 -14.99 -69.66
CA ARG A 916 23.06 -13.65 -69.79
C ARG A 916 23.37 -13.05 -71.16
N VAL A 917 22.33 -12.69 -71.88
CA VAL A 917 22.38 -12.02 -73.18
C VAL A 917 21.99 -10.56 -73.00
N LEU A 918 22.91 -9.65 -73.27
CA LEU A 918 22.71 -8.20 -73.23
C LEU A 918 22.18 -7.71 -74.58
N LEU A 919 21.05 -7.01 -74.54
CA LEU A 919 20.33 -6.51 -75.70
C LEU A 919 20.63 -5.03 -75.95
N ASP A 920 20.53 -4.62 -77.21
CA ASP A 920 20.55 -3.23 -77.62
C ASP A 920 19.15 -2.62 -77.48
N GLU A 921 19.00 -1.71 -76.52
CA GLU A 921 17.73 -1.07 -76.17
C GLU A 921 17.09 -0.34 -77.36
N THR A 922 17.90 0.21 -78.28
CA THR A 922 17.40 0.93 -79.46
C THR A 922 16.82 -0.03 -80.50
N LEU A 923 17.49 -1.17 -80.72
CA LEU A 923 17.02 -2.21 -81.63
C LEU A 923 15.81 -2.97 -81.07
N VAL A 924 15.71 -3.09 -79.75
CA VAL A 924 14.56 -3.69 -79.07
C VAL A 924 13.28 -2.85 -79.26
N SER A 925 13.38 -1.52 -79.31
CA SER A 925 12.21 -0.65 -79.52
C SER A 925 11.51 -0.86 -80.88
N THR A 926 12.20 -1.48 -81.85
CA THR A 926 11.69 -1.78 -83.21
C THR A 926 11.63 -3.28 -83.50
N LEU A 927 11.55 -4.11 -82.45
CA LEU A 927 11.56 -5.56 -82.56
C LEU A 927 10.35 -6.07 -83.35
N ALA A 928 10.59 -6.86 -84.40
CA ALA A 928 9.54 -7.38 -85.28
C ALA A 928 8.82 -8.59 -84.68
N VAL A 929 7.49 -8.64 -84.80
CA VAL A 929 6.64 -9.79 -84.41
C VAL A 929 7.20 -11.12 -84.97
N GLY A 930 7.32 -12.15 -84.14
CA GLY A 930 7.83 -13.47 -84.53
C GLY A 930 8.70 -14.15 -83.47
N GLN A 931 9.31 -15.27 -83.85
CA GLN A 931 10.04 -16.16 -82.96
C GLN A 931 11.53 -15.81 -82.84
N TYR A 932 12.01 -15.68 -81.61
CA TYR A 932 13.40 -15.42 -81.24
C TYR A 932 13.93 -16.61 -80.45
N ARG A 933 14.49 -17.59 -81.17
CA ARG A 933 15.04 -18.83 -80.59
C ARG A 933 16.55 -18.82 -80.64
N PHE A 934 17.18 -19.25 -79.56
CA PHE A 934 18.62 -19.44 -79.46
C PHE A 934 18.95 -20.77 -78.79
N GLN A 935 20.16 -21.27 -79.04
CA GLN A 935 20.66 -22.52 -78.46
C GLN A 935 22.10 -22.40 -78.00
N PHE A 936 22.46 -23.16 -76.97
CA PHE A 936 23.81 -23.18 -76.42
C PHE A 936 24.15 -24.54 -75.78
N PRO A 937 25.44 -24.91 -75.71
CA PRO A 937 25.87 -26.17 -75.12
C PRO A 937 25.80 -26.17 -73.59
N ILE A 938 25.39 -27.29 -73.01
CA ILE A 938 25.30 -27.56 -71.58
C ILE A 938 25.96 -28.89 -71.23
N LEU A 939 26.36 -29.06 -69.97
CA LEU A 939 26.80 -30.31 -69.38
C LEU A 939 25.65 -30.88 -68.53
N VAL A 940 25.20 -32.08 -68.87
CA VAL A 940 24.17 -32.80 -68.11
C VAL A 940 24.81 -33.36 -66.83
N PRO A 941 24.22 -33.18 -65.64
CA PRO A 941 24.78 -33.70 -64.39
C PRO A 941 24.73 -35.23 -64.33
N GLY A 942 25.56 -35.83 -63.48
CA GLY A 942 25.51 -37.28 -63.22
C GLY A 942 24.20 -37.76 -62.58
N ARG A 943 23.47 -36.87 -61.90
CA ARG A 943 22.15 -37.09 -61.33
C ARG A 943 21.29 -35.86 -61.55
N MET A 944 20.04 -36.03 -62.00
CA MET A 944 19.13 -34.91 -62.17
C MET A 944 18.83 -34.23 -60.81
N PRO A 945 18.87 -32.88 -60.74
CA PRO A 945 18.45 -32.15 -59.55
C PRO A 945 16.95 -32.36 -59.32
N LYS A 946 16.51 -32.32 -58.06
CA LYS A 946 15.07 -32.38 -57.74
C LYS A 946 14.32 -31.19 -58.35
N TYR A 947 14.86 -29.97 -58.23
CA TYR A 947 14.31 -28.80 -58.92
C TYR A 947 14.92 -28.65 -60.32
N ASN A 948 14.39 -29.40 -61.30
CA ASN A 948 14.78 -29.32 -62.71
C ASN A 948 13.83 -28.39 -63.50
N VAL A 949 13.88 -27.09 -63.18
CA VAL A 949 13.11 -26.05 -63.88
C VAL A 949 14.08 -25.04 -64.48
N TRP A 950 14.03 -24.90 -65.80
CA TRP A 950 14.80 -23.91 -66.54
C TRP A 950 14.04 -22.60 -66.54
N THR A 951 14.71 -21.48 -66.26
CA THR A 951 14.01 -20.19 -66.18
C THR A 951 14.63 -19.18 -67.11
N MET A 952 13.83 -18.63 -68.03
CA MET A 952 14.23 -17.53 -68.90
C MET A 952 13.56 -16.25 -68.40
N THR A 953 14.35 -15.29 -67.92
CA THR A 953 13.87 -14.01 -67.42
C THR A 953 14.30 -12.88 -68.34
N ILE A 954 13.37 -12.01 -68.69
CA ILE A 954 13.63 -10.80 -69.48
C ILE A 954 13.59 -9.62 -68.51
N CYS A 955 14.65 -8.80 -68.51
CA CYS A 955 14.80 -7.70 -67.56
C CYS A 955 14.85 -6.32 -68.23
N ALA A 956 14.38 -5.32 -67.49
CA ALA A 956 14.43 -3.91 -67.82
C ALA A 956 15.86 -3.32 -67.70
N PRO A 957 16.15 -2.20 -68.39
CA PRO A 957 17.41 -1.48 -68.24
C PRO A 957 17.60 -0.93 -66.83
N THR A 958 18.86 -0.66 -66.48
CA THR A 958 19.27 -0.11 -65.19
C THR A 958 20.20 1.09 -65.39
N ARG A 959 20.12 2.07 -64.48
CA ARG A 959 21.04 3.21 -64.46
C ARG A 959 22.37 2.90 -63.76
N MET A 960 22.43 1.82 -62.99
CA MET A 960 23.64 1.30 -62.34
C MET A 960 24.12 0.06 -63.11
N ASN A 961 25.43 -0.12 -63.32
CA ASN A 961 26.03 -1.29 -63.99
C ASN A 961 25.90 -2.59 -63.14
N VAL A 962 24.66 -2.96 -62.80
CA VAL A 962 24.31 -4.14 -62.02
C VAL A 962 23.56 -5.09 -62.94
N SER A 963 23.95 -6.35 -62.96
CA SER A 963 23.37 -7.36 -63.84
C SER A 963 22.13 -8.04 -63.23
N CYS A 964 21.17 -8.47 -64.05
CA CYS A 964 19.88 -8.96 -63.57
C CYS A 964 20.02 -10.36 -62.96
N THR A 965 19.52 -10.57 -61.75
CA THR A 965 19.78 -11.77 -60.95
C THR A 965 18.80 -12.92 -61.20
N GLY A 966 17.68 -12.67 -61.89
CA GLY A 966 16.68 -13.68 -62.24
C GLY A 966 15.25 -13.24 -61.94
N PRO A 967 14.31 -14.18 -61.68
CA PRO A 967 12.88 -13.89 -61.55
C PRO A 967 12.44 -12.99 -60.40
N THR A 968 13.23 -12.93 -59.32
CA THR A 968 12.91 -12.10 -58.15
C THR A 968 13.60 -10.73 -58.22
N ASP A 969 14.32 -10.44 -59.30
CA ASP A 969 14.97 -9.15 -59.51
C ASP A 969 13.89 -8.07 -59.73
N PRO A 970 13.96 -6.89 -59.10
CA PRO A 970 13.02 -5.80 -59.32
C PRO A 970 12.92 -5.34 -60.79
N ARG A 971 13.93 -5.65 -61.61
CA ARG A 971 13.94 -5.35 -63.05
C ARG A 971 13.36 -6.47 -63.91
N ALA A 972 13.03 -7.63 -63.35
CA ALA A 972 12.42 -8.71 -64.11
C ALA A 972 11.04 -8.26 -64.64
N LEU A 973 10.92 -8.18 -65.96
CA LEU A 973 9.67 -7.84 -66.65
C LEU A 973 8.78 -9.08 -66.77
N VAL A 974 9.37 -10.22 -67.10
CA VAL A 974 8.70 -11.51 -67.25
C VAL A 974 9.69 -12.66 -67.00
N SER A 975 9.21 -13.72 -66.37
CA SER A 975 9.97 -14.95 -66.17
C SER A 975 9.18 -16.16 -66.66
N PHE A 976 9.75 -16.88 -67.62
CA PHE A 976 9.19 -18.11 -68.17
C PHE A 976 9.89 -19.32 -67.52
N PRO A 977 9.24 -20.02 -66.57
CA PRO A 977 9.72 -21.31 -66.12
C PRO A 977 9.35 -22.37 -67.15
N MET A 978 10.24 -23.33 -67.36
CA MET A 978 10.04 -24.46 -68.26
C MET A 978 10.50 -25.71 -67.53
N ALA A 979 9.59 -26.68 -67.37
CA ALA A 979 9.93 -27.98 -66.83
C ALA A 979 11.03 -28.63 -67.70
N GLY A 980 12.06 -29.13 -67.03
CA GLY A 980 13.15 -29.83 -67.69
C GLY A 980 12.79 -31.25 -68.13
N PHE A 981 13.82 -32.05 -68.35
CA PHE A 981 13.73 -33.40 -68.91
C PHE A 981 14.34 -34.45 -67.98
N ASN A 982 13.96 -35.70 -68.17
CA ASN A 982 14.51 -36.82 -67.38
C ASN A 982 15.82 -37.35 -68.00
N MET A 983 16.63 -38.00 -67.18
CA MET A 983 17.87 -38.65 -67.61
C MET A 983 17.59 -39.68 -68.72
N GLY A 984 18.41 -39.69 -69.77
CA GLY A 984 18.30 -40.61 -70.91
C GLY A 984 17.25 -40.25 -71.96
N GLN A 985 16.54 -39.13 -71.81
CA GLN A 985 15.59 -38.64 -72.82
C GLN A 985 16.27 -37.73 -73.85
N SER A 986 15.75 -37.72 -75.07
CA SER A 986 16.04 -36.70 -76.08
C SER A 986 14.75 -36.07 -76.57
N HIS A 987 14.76 -34.78 -76.87
CA HIS A 987 13.57 -34.12 -77.39
C HIS A 987 13.28 -34.61 -78.83
N PRO A 988 12.03 -34.93 -79.22
CA PRO A 988 11.71 -35.44 -80.56
C PRO A 988 12.20 -34.53 -81.70
N SER A 989 12.15 -33.21 -81.50
CA SER A 989 12.62 -32.23 -82.48
C SER A 989 14.14 -32.04 -82.51
N ALA A 990 14.92 -32.65 -81.60
CA ALA A 990 16.36 -32.43 -81.50
C ALA A 990 17.14 -32.82 -82.76
N VAL A 991 16.63 -33.79 -83.54
CA VAL A 991 17.23 -34.28 -84.78
C VAL A 991 17.24 -33.21 -85.89
N ALA A 992 16.24 -32.31 -85.90
CA ALA A 992 16.16 -31.22 -86.88
C ALA A 992 17.14 -30.07 -86.57
N PHE A 993 17.58 -29.95 -85.32
CA PHE A 993 18.46 -28.86 -84.86
C PHE A 993 19.94 -29.27 -84.78
N SER A 994 20.29 -30.56 -84.98
CA SER A 994 21.68 -31.04 -84.96
C SER A 994 22.40 -30.98 -86.31
N THR A 995 21.72 -30.63 -87.41
CA THR A 995 22.23 -30.75 -88.78
C THR A 995 22.55 -29.39 -89.43
N THR A 996 23.39 -28.56 -88.81
CA THR A 996 24.05 -27.43 -89.50
C THR A 996 25.41 -27.17 -88.85
N GLY A 997 26.42 -27.96 -89.21
CA GLY A 997 27.76 -27.83 -88.67
C GLY A 997 28.74 -28.81 -89.28
N ASP A 998 28.77 -28.91 -90.61
CA ASP A 998 29.78 -29.70 -91.32
C ASP A 998 30.69 -28.76 -92.12
N SER A 999 31.94 -28.63 -91.67
CA SER A 999 33.03 -28.09 -92.48
C SER A 999 34.35 -28.76 -92.10
N THR A 1000 34.67 -29.80 -92.86
CA THR A 1000 35.99 -30.11 -93.46
C THR A 1000 37.25 -29.86 -92.64
N GLY A 1001 37.99 -30.93 -92.34
CA GLY A 1001 39.38 -30.85 -91.91
C GLY A 1001 40.02 -32.20 -91.58
N LEU A 1002 40.57 -32.84 -92.62
CA LEU A 1002 41.50 -33.98 -92.61
C LEU A 1002 41.99 -34.51 -91.24
N ARG A 1003 41.80 -35.80 -91.00
CA ARG A 1003 42.85 -36.61 -90.34
C ARG A 1003 43.04 -37.96 -91.02
N ALA A 1004 44.28 -38.13 -91.48
CA ALA A 1004 44.88 -39.36 -91.94
C ALA A 1004 44.78 -40.46 -90.87
N SER A 1005 44.33 -41.65 -91.29
CA SER A 1005 44.48 -42.87 -90.51
C SER A 1005 45.65 -43.66 -91.06
N ILE A 1006 46.73 -43.69 -90.30
CA ILE A 1006 47.83 -44.65 -90.45
C ILE A 1006 47.33 -46.02 -89.99
N LEU A 1007 47.55 -47.01 -90.85
CA LEU A 1007 47.36 -48.44 -90.61
C LEU A 1007 48.11 -48.92 -89.36
N LEU A 1008 47.50 -49.85 -88.62
CA LEU A 1008 48.20 -51.09 -88.22
C LEU A 1008 47.20 -52.23 -87.95
N TRP A 1009 47.12 -53.16 -88.93
CA TRP A 1009 47.02 -54.64 -88.87
C TRP A 1009 46.14 -55.31 -87.79
N LEU A 1010 45.07 -56.06 -88.15
CA LEU A 1010 45.05 -57.50 -88.57
C LEU A 1010 45.70 -58.42 -87.51
N VAL A 1011 45.01 -59.39 -86.89
CA VAL A 1011 44.66 -60.72 -87.44
C VAL A 1011 43.56 -61.39 -86.58
N LEU A 1012 42.41 -61.72 -87.21
CA LEU A 1012 41.75 -63.04 -87.39
C LEU A 1012 41.58 -64.06 -86.20
N PRO A 1013 40.70 -65.10 -86.30
CA PRO A 1013 39.37 -65.17 -85.68
C PRO A 1013 39.09 -66.56 -85.01
N LEU A 1014 37.81 -66.93 -84.88
CA LEU A 1014 37.21 -68.30 -84.82
C LEU A 1014 36.53 -68.74 -83.51
N LEU A 1015 35.20 -68.93 -83.67
CA LEU A 1015 34.38 -70.10 -83.27
C LEU A 1015 34.22 -70.34 -81.75
N VAL A 1016 33.03 -70.57 -81.20
CA VAL A 1016 32.17 -71.74 -81.40
C VAL A 1016 30.76 -71.46 -80.84
N HIS A 1017 29.79 -72.17 -81.44
CA HIS A 1017 28.38 -72.44 -81.12
C HIS A 1017 27.81 -72.25 -79.70
N GLY A 1018 26.48 -72.05 -79.68
CA GLY A 1018 25.59 -72.84 -78.81
C GLY A 1018 24.63 -72.01 -77.96
N PHE A 1019 23.44 -71.71 -78.46
CA PHE A 1019 22.18 -72.37 -78.09
C PHE A 1019 21.47 -71.82 -76.83
N VAL A 1020 20.32 -71.17 -77.10
CA VAL A 1020 19.01 -71.45 -76.47
C VAL A 1020 18.69 -70.85 -75.08
N ARG A 1021 17.92 -69.74 -75.15
CA ARG A 1021 16.66 -69.39 -74.42
C ARG A 1021 15.99 -70.57 -73.66
N PRO A 1022 15.13 -70.36 -72.62
CA PRO A 1022 14.07 -69.36 -72.68
C PRO A 1022 13.59 -68.69 -71.36
N ARG A 1023 12.98 -67.53 -71.58
CA ARG A 1023 11.76 -66.93 -70.98
C ARG A 1023 11.38 -67.13 -69.51
N GLN A 1024 11.06 -65.95 -68.96
CA GLN A 1024 9.92 -65.55 -68.13
C GLN A 1024 10.01 -65.72 -66.60
N SER A 1025 10.29 -64.60 -65.94
CA SER A 1025 9.34 -63.88 -65.09
C SER A 1025 9.63 -62.38 -65.17
#